data_AF-A0A0M8N7M7-F1
#
_entry.id   AF-A0A0M8N7M7-F1
#
_cell.length_a   1.000
_cell.length_b   1.000
_cell.length_c   1.000
_cell.angle_alpha   90.00
_cell.angle_beta   90.00
_cell.angle_gamma   90.00
#
_symmetry.space_group_name_H-M   'P 1'
#
loop_
_entity.id
_entity.type
_entity.pdbx_description
1 polymer ?
#
loop_
_entity_poly.entity_id
_entity_poly.type
_entity_poly.pdbx_seq_one_letter_code
_entity_poly.pdbx_strand_id
1 'polypeptide(L)'
;MHRCIFLPVMIVTLPLPHQITKIWPRAAVSFLQWFAFWSFAGLLTVPWLFCVYQLVTHQLGRTKRIKQVLDDISAPKVVIVMPCYKEEPDVLITALNSVVDCDYPAACIHVFLSFDGDQEDELYLNTIEKLGVPLTMDSYPKSIDVTYKEARITISRFPHGGKRHCQKATFKLIDRVYEQYLKMNDNLFILFIDSDCILDKVCLQNFIYDMELSPGNSRDMLAMTGVITSTTKKHSIITLLQDMEYIHGQLFERTVESGCGSVTCLPGALTMLRFSAFRRMAKYYFADKAEQCEDLFDFAKCHLGEDRWLTHLFMIGAKKRHQIQMCTSAFCKTEAVQTYRSLIKQRRRWFLGFITNEVCMLTDWRLWKRYPLLVMVRFMQNTIRTTALLFFVMVLALVSTEARVKDLPVGFIGVSLGLNWLLMLYFGAKLRRFKIWLYPLMFVLNPFFNWYYMVYGIFTAGQRTWGGPRADAAAADTTTTAREAAERAELDGDELNVVPETFIPAQEARKAAGAKESTSTGNLNGLGRSKSVVRPPDDVDGLFAARRKNRAGLYTHSDDSEAGMAGSYKSSSAASPSWNAVPQRNSMESMGSDETGGNSIEKFMGEEDRRKYLIAQRAQQQQQYSRVDVDAQNEPTDLELIDLNGSSSGRR
;
A
#
# COMPACT_ATOMS: atom_id res chain seq x y z
N MET A 1 -25.11 -16.79 -5.77
CA MET A 1 -25.10 -18.13 -6.39
C MET A 1 -23.92 -19.00 -5.93
N HIS A 2 -22.67 -18.50 -5.85
CA HIS A 2 -21.51 -19.33 -5.45
C HIS A 2 -21.38 -19.69 -3.95
N ARG A 3 -22.08 -19.00 -3.04
CA ARG A 3 -22.12 -19.36 -1.60
C ARG A 3 -22.77 -20.72 -1.33
N CYS A 4 -23.67 -21.17 -2.21
CA CYS A 4 -24.34 -22.46 -2.07
C CYS A 4 -23.47 -23.66 -2.48
N ILE A 5 -22.36 -23.44 -3.18
CA ILE A 5 -21.48 -24.53 -3.66
C ILE A 5 -20.73 -25.19 -2.49
N PHE A 6 -20.50 -24.44 -1.41
CA PHE A 6 -19.77 -24.91 -0.23
C PHE A 6 -20.66 -25.11 1.01
N LEU A 7 -21.95 -24.77 0.93
CA LEU A 7 -22.93 -25.21 1.93
C LEU A 7 -22.87 -26.75 2.12
N PRO A 8 -22.74 -27.58 1.05
CA PRO A 8 -22.48 -29.01 1.19
C PRO A 8 -21.17 -29.30 1.93
N VAL A 9 -20.06 -28.62 1.60
CA VAL A 9 -18.78 -28.81 2.31
C VAL A 9 -18.90 -28.46 3.80
N MET A 10 -19.59 -27.38 4.14
CA MET A 10 -19.81 -26.95 5.52
C MET A 10 -20.75 -27.88 6.29
N ILE A 11 -21.82 -28.35 5.65
CA ILE A 11 -22.76 -29.36 6.19
C ILE A 11 -22.03 -30.68 6.45
N VAL A 12 -20.98 -31.00 5.70
CA VAL A 12 -20.30 -32.30 5.74
C VAL A 12 -19.05 -32.30 6.59
N THR A 13 -18.40 -31.15 6.73
CA THR A 13 -17.22 -30.97 7.60
C THR A 13 -17.61 -30.77 9.05
N LEU A 14 -18.85 -30.39 9.34
CA LEU A 14 -19.44 -30.56 10.67
C LEU A 14 -19.67 -32.06 10.89
N PRO A 15 -19.24 -32.64 12.02
CA PRO A 15 -19.68 -33.97 12.42
C PRO A 15 -21.21 -33.90 12.59
N LEU A 16 -21.95 -34.26 11.55
CA LEU A 16 -23.41 -34.28 11.60
C LEU A 16 -23.81 -35.29 12.67
N PRO A 17 -24.66 -34.90 13.64
CA PRO A 17 -25.16 -35.80 14.66
C PRO A 17 -25.66 -37.10 14.01
N HIS A 18 -25.35 -38.25 14.62
CA HIS A 18 -25.73 -39.56 14.10
C HIS A 18 -27.25 -39.68 13.85
N GLN A 19 -28.05 -38.83 14.50
CA GLN A 19 -29.50 -38.76 14.28
C GLN A 19 -29.90 -38.14 12.92
N ILE A 20 -29.13 -37.19 12.39
CA ILE A 20 -29.41 -36.52 11.11
C ILE A 20 -28.95 -37.39 9.93
N THR A 21 -27.79 -38.04 10.05
CA THR A 21 -27.25 -38.95 9.02
C THR A 21 -28.10 -40.20 8.79
N LYS A 22 -28.95 -40.59 9.76
CA LYS A 22 -29.93 -41.69 9.60
C LYS A 22 -31.02 -41.39 8.56
N ILE A 23 -31.33 -40.11 8.32
CA ILE A 23 -32.41 -39.68 7.42
C ILE A 23 -31.91 -39.55 5.97
N TRP A 24 -30.58 -39.51 5.77
CA TRP A 24 -29.98 -39.28 4.46
C TRP A 24 -29.59 -40.59 3.76
N PRO A 25 -29.75 -40.69 2.43
CA PRO A 25 -29.27 -41.84 1.67
C PRO A 25 -27.76 -42.06 1.88
N ARG A 26 -27.34 -43.28 2.21
CA ARG A 26 -25.91 -43.61 2.47
C ARG A 26 -24.98 -43.20 1.32
N ALA A 27 -25.46 -43.31 0.07
CA ALA A 27 -24.73 -42.87 -1.12
C ALA A 27 -24.47 -41.36 -1.13
N ALA A 28 -25.47 -40.55 -0.73
CA ALA A 28 -25.34 -39.10 -0.66
C ALA A 28 -24.36 -38.68 0.44
N VAL A 29 -24.44 -39.31 1.62
CA VAL A 29 -23.50 -39.06 2.73
C VAL A 29 -22.07 -39.40 2.32
N SER A 30 -21.85 -40.56 1.70
CA SER A 30 -20.52 -40.99 1.22
C SER A 30 -19.96 -40.05 0.16
N PHE A 31 -20.75 -39.70 -0.87
CA PHE A 31 -20.33 -38.77 -1.91
C PHE A 31 -19.89 -37.43 -1.32
N LEU A 32 -20.72 -36.90 -0.43
CA LEU A 32 -20.48 -35.63 0.20
C LEU A 32 -19.23 -35.65 1.08
N GLN A 33 -19.03 -36.69 1.90
CA GLN A 33 -17.82 -36.87 2.73
C GLN A 33 -16.56 -36.91 1.88
N TRP A 34 -16.59 -37.67 0.77
CA TRP A 34 -15.49 -37.70 -0.19
C TRP A 34 -15.24 -36.34 -0.85
N PHE A 35 -16.30 -35.64 -1.25
CA PHE A 35 -16.20 -34.30 -1.83
C PHE A 35 -15.60 -33.29 -0.84
N ALA A 36 -16.05 -33.30 0.42
CA ALA A 36 -15.52 -32.44 1.48
C ALA A 36 -14.05 -32.77 1.79
N PHE A 37 -13.70 -34.06 1.88
CA PHE A 37 -12.33 -34.51 2.09
C PHE A 37 -11.41 -34.03 0.97
N TRP A 38 -11.74 -34.31 -0.30
CA TRP A 38 -10.91 -33.89 -1.44
C TRP A 38 -10.87 -32.38 -1.61
N SER A 39 -11.97 -31.67 -1.33
CA SER A 39 -12.00 -30.21 -1.33
C SER A 39 -11.04 -29.64 -0.29
N PHE A 40 -11.06 -30.15 0.94
CA PHE A 40 -10.14 -29.72 2.00
C PHE A 40 -8.69 -30.12 1.70
N ALA A 41 -8.46 -31.32 1.16
CA ALA A 41 -7.16 -31.78 0.72
C ALA A 41 -6.57 -30.84 -0.35
N GLY A 42 -7.33 -30.51 -1.39
CA GLY A 42 -6.90 -29.58 -2.42
C GLY A 42 -6.66 -28.17 -1.88
N LEU A 43 -7.52 -27.68 -0.99
CA LEU A 43 -7.35 -26.38 -0.33
C LEU A 43 -6.08 -26.29 0.52
N LEU A 44 -5.60 -27.43 1.01
CA LEU A 44 -4.37 -27.48 1.79
C LEU A 44 -3.14 -27.65 0.89
N THR A 45 -3.16 -28.63 0.00
CA THR A 45 -2.00 -29.02 -0.79
C THR A 45 -1.70 -28.00 -1.88
N VAL A 46 -2.71 -27.41 -2.52
CA VAL A 46 -2.49 -26.47 -3.63
C VAL A 46 -1.77 -25.21 -3.17
N PRO A 47 -2.24 -24.45 -2.14
CA PRO A 47 -1.47 -23.32 -1.61
C PRO A 47 -0.07 -23.72 -1.15
N TRP A 48 0.07 -24.87 -0.51
CA TRP A 48 1.37 -25.36 -0.06
C TRP A 48 2.33 -25.60 -1.22
N LEU A 49 1.88 -26.28 -2.28
CA LEU A 49 2.67 -26.50 -3.50
C LEU A 49 3.02 -25.19 -4.20
N PHE A 50 2.08 -24.23 -4.26
CA PHE A 50 2.35 -22.91 -4.81
C PHE A 50 3.42 -22.17 -4.00
N CYS A 51 3.35 -22.21 -2.67
CA CYS A 51 4.37 -21.62 -1.81
C CYS A 51 5.73 -22.28 -2.04
N VAL A 52 5.80 -23.61 -2.07
CA VAL A 52 7.05 -24.35 -2.34
C VAL A 52 7.61 -24.00 -3.71
N TYR A 53 6.77 -23.97 -4.75
CA TYR A 53 7.18 -23.54 -6.09
C TYR A 53 7.79 -22.13 -6.06
N GLN A 54 7.12 -21.18 -5.43
CA GLN A 54 7.60 -19.80 -5.31
C GLN A 54 8.91 -19.71 -4.52
N LEU A 55 9.12 -20.54 -3.50
CA LEU A 55 10.37 -20.60 -2.74
C LEU A 55 11.53 -21.19 -3.52
N VAL A 56 11.25 -22.10 -4.45
CA VAL A 56 12.26 -22.70 -5.33
C VAL A 56 12.62 -21.73 -6.46
N THR A 57 11.65 -20.98 -6.99
CA THR A 57 11.89 -20.04 -8.09
C THR A 57 12.41 -18.68 -7.63
N HIS A 58 12.06 -18.23 -6.43
CA HIS A 58 12.49 -16.95 -5.87
C HIS A 58 13.40 -17.14 -4.67
N GLN A 59 14.49 -16.36 -4.60
CA GLN A 59 15.40 -16.42 -3.47
C GLN A 59 14.79 -15.69 -2.26
N LEU A 60 14.44 -16.44 -1.23
CA LEU A 60 14.08 -15.92 0.09
C LEU A 60 15.35 -15.50 0.86
N GLY A 61 15.36 -14.28 1.39
CA GLY A 61 16.37 -13.82 2.36
C GLY A 61 16.89 -12.41 2.14
N ARG A 62 17.75 -11.97 3.05
CA ARG A 62 18.31 -10.60 3.13
C ARG A 62 19.61 -10.44 2.34
N THR A 63 19.76 -11.20 1.27
CA THR A 63 20.99 -11.15 0.45
C THR A 63 20.88 -10.05 -0.57
N LYS A 64 21.97 -9.30 -0.77
CA LYS A 64 22.08 -8.30 -1.83
C LYS A 64 21.90 -8.97 -3.19
N ARG A 65 20.94 -8.47 -3.98
CA ARG A 65 20.60 -9.03 -5.31
C ARG A 65 21.36 -8.35 -6.44
N ILE A 66 21.65 -7.06 -6.27
CA ILE A 66 22.38 -6.26 -7.25
C ILE A 66 23.88 -6.50 -7.06
N LYS A 67 24.52 -7.10 -8.07
CA LYS A 67 25.98 -7.34 -8.07
C LYS A 67 26.79 -6.10 -8.47
N GLN A 68 26.21 -5.25 -9.30
CA GLN A 68 26.81 -3.98 -9.72
C GLN A 68 26.58 -2.92 -8.64
N VAL A 69 27.54 -2.02 -8.47
CA VAL A 69 27.36 -0.85 -7.61
C VAL A 69 26.36 0.07 -8.31
N LEU A 70 25.32 0.45 -7.58
CA LEU A 70 24.41 1.48 -8.04
C LEU A 70 25.07 2.83 -7.79
N ASP A 71 25.14 3.66 -8.82
CA ASP A 71 25.60 5.04 -8.74
C ASP A 71 24.42 6.01 -8.88
N ASP A 72 24.60 7.27 -8.46
CA ASP A 72 23.59 8.34 -8.47
C ASP A 72 22.92 8.57 -9.84
N ILE A 73 23.59 8.20 -10.93
CA ILE A 73 23.10 8.35 -12.31
C ILE A 73 22.27 7.13 -12.73
N SER A 74 22.68 5.94 -12.30
CA SER A 74 22.09 4.66 -12.71
C SER A 74 20.89 4.25 -11.84
N ALA A 75 20.87 4.69 -10.58
CA ALA A 75 19.88 4.29 -9.61
C ALA A 75 18.59 5.11 -9.76
N PRO A 76 17.41 4.46 -9.85
CA PRO A 76 16.13 5.15 -9.74
C PRO A 76 16.00 5.97 -8.45
N LYS A 77 15.24 7.06 -8.49
CA LYS A 77 15.00 7.86 -7.28
C LYS A 77 13.93 7.21 -6.41
N VAL A 78 14.17 7.13 -5.11
CA VAL A 78 13.25 6.57 -4.12
C VAL A 78 12.85 7.67 -3.14
N VAL A 79 11.56 7.95 -3.10
CA VAL A 79 10.94 8.88 -2.16
C VAL A 79 10.30 8.08 -1.04
N ILE A 80 10.70 8.33 0.20
CA ILE A 80 10.19 7.62 1.38
C ILE A 80 9.20 8.51 2.08
N VAL A 81 7.96 8.04 2.24
CA VAL A 81 6.91 8.77 2.97
C VAL A 81 6.75 8.13 4.34
N MET A 82 7.14 8.89 5.37
CA MET A 82 7.11 8.47 6.76
C MET A 82 6.18 9.41 7.55
N PRO A 83 4.89 9.08 7.68
CA PRO A 83 3.98 9.82 8.54
C PRO A 83 4.29 9.51 10.01
N CYS A 84 4.30 10.54 10.85
CA CYS A 84 4.57 10.44 12.28
C CYS A 84 3.52 11.19 13.10
N TYR A 85 3.19 10.65 14.26
CA TYR A 85 2.22 11.22 15.20
C TYR A 85 2.47 10.67 16.61
N LYS A 86 2.83 11.53 17.57
CA LYS A 86 3.07 11.17 18.98
C LYS A 86 3.95 9.92 19.16
N GLU A 87 4.99 9.78 18.33
CA GLU A 87 5.96 8.68 18.41
C GLU A 87 6.99 8.89 19.52
N GLU A 88 7.62 7.82 19.99
CA GLU A 88 8.81 7.94 20.83
C GLU A 88 9.98 8.48 19.97
N PRO A 89 10.63 9.61 20.33
CA PRO A 89 11.65 10.23 19.48
C PRO A 89 12.80 9.28 19.09
N ASP A 90 13.22 8.41 20.00
CA ASP A 90 14.29 7.46 19.74
C ASP A 90 13.88 6.34 18.78
N VAL A 91 12.62 5.92 18.81
CA VAL A 91 12.07 4.94 17.86
C VAL A 91 12.02 5.57 16.47
N LEU A 92 11.52 6.80 16.35
CA LEU A 92 11.44 7.54 15.10
C LEU A 92 12.83 7.72 14.46
N ILE A 93 13.81 8.14 15.26
CA ILE A 93 15.18 8.36 14.78
C ILE A 93 15.86 7.03 14.42
N THR A 94 15.57 5.95 15.13
CA THR A 94 16.07 4.60 14.77
C THR A 94 15.49 4.16 13.42
N ALA A 95 14.18 4.36 13.19
CA ALA A 95 13.53 4.07 11.93
C ALA A 95 14.11 4.93 10.80
N LEU A 96 14.27 6.23 11.02
CA LEU A 96 14.86 7.15 10.06
C LEU A 96 16.30 6.78 9.69
N ASN A 97 17.14 6.48 10.69
CA ASN A 97 18.50 5.99 10.48
C ASN A 97 18.52 4.72 9.62
N SER A 98 17.62 3.78 9.86
CA SER A 98 17.55 2.56 9.07
C SER A 98 17.22 2.79 7.58
N VAL A 99 16.53 3.88 7.26
CA VAL A 99 16.22 4.26 5.87
C VAL A 99 17.44 4.90 5.20
N VAL A 100 18.09 5.87 5.85
CA VAL A 100 19.24 6.59 5.27
C VAL A 100 20.51 5.74 5.24
N ASP A 101 20.67 4.80 6.18
CA ASP A 101 21.81 3.87 6.25
C ASP A 101 21.63 2.64 5.32
N CYS A 102 20.57 2.60 4.50
CA CYS A 102 20.41 1.57 3.49
C CYS A 102 21.61 1.58 2.52
N ASP A 103 22.00 0.40 2.03
CA ASP A 103 22.93 0.26 0.91
C ASP A 103 22.18 0.74 -0.34
N TYR A 104 22.12 2.04 -0.58
CA TYR A 104 21.53 2.69 -1.75
C TYR A 104 22.15 4.09 -1.88
N PRO A 105 22.35 4.64 -3.08
CA PRO A 105 23.00 5.94 -3.22
C PRO A 105 22.20 7.05 -2.52
N ALA A 106 22.84 7.78 -1.60
CA ALA A 106 22.18 8.75 -0.73
C ALA A 106 21.50 9.89 -1.53
N ALA A 107 22.09 10.30 -2.66
CA ALA A 107 21.50 11.31 -3.57
C ALA A 107 20.21 10.83 -4.28
N CYS A 108 19.94 9.52 -4.24
CA CYS A 108 18.71 8.93 -4.76
C CYS A 108 17.67 8.62 -3.67
N ILE A 109 17.99 8.86 -2.39
CA ILE A 109 17.08 8.74 -1.25
C ILE A 109 16.55 10.14 -0.90
N HIS A 110 15.23 10.27 -0.83
CA HIS A 110 14.59 11.47 -0.31
C HIS A 110 13.48 11.11 0.68
N VAL A 111 13.67 11.42 1.96
CA VAL A 111 12.69 11.12 3.01
C VAL A 111 11.78 12.31 3.24
N PHE A 112 10.47 12.11 3.14
CA PHE A 112 9.44 13.05 3.57
C PHE A 112 8.94 12.63 4.95
N LEU A 113 9.52 13.25 5.98
CA LEU A 113 9.13 13.05 7.36
C LEU A 113 7.96 13.98 7.70
N SER A 114 6.76 13.41 7.78
CA SER A 114 5.51 14.17 7.76
C SER A 114 4.76 14.04 9.07
N PHE A 115 4.68 15.13 9.81
CA PHE A 115 4.00 15.23 11.11
C PHE A 115 2.50 15.46 10.89
N ASP A 116 1.68 14.58 11.45
CA ASP A 116 0.21 14.71 11.48
C ASP A 116 -0.24 15.60 12.64
N GLY A 117 0.29 16.81 12.66
CA GLY A 117 0.06 17.86 13.65
C GLY A 117 0.81 19.11 13.20
N ASP A 118 0.17 20.27 13.30
CA ASP A 118 0.77 21.54 12.89
C ASP A 118 1.52 22.24 14.03
N GLN A 119 1.48 21.67 15.23
CA GLN A 119 2.12 22.20 16.43
C GLN A 119 3.63 21.93 16.43
N GLU A 120 4.38 22.80 17.09
CA GLU A 120 5.81 22.60 17.38
C GLU A 120 5.94 21.85 18.70
N ASP A 121 5.52 20.58 18.69
CA ASP A 121 5.54 19.72 19.86
C ASP A 121 6.96 19.23 20.20
N GLU A 122 7.10 18.62 21.39
CA GLU A 122 8.38 18.08 21.86
C GLU A 122 8.97 17.06 20.86
N LEU A 123 8.11 16.25 20.24
CA LEU A 123 8.54 15.29 19.22
C LEU A 123 9.16 15.99 18.02
N TYR A 124 8.53 17.03 17.48
CA TYR A 124 9.03 17.80 16.36
C TYR A 124 10.36 18.48 16.70
N LEU A 125 10.43 19.20 17.83
CA LEU A 125 11.62 19.92 18.25
C LEU A 125 12.82 18.99 18.48
N ASN A 126 12.60 17.87 19.19
CA ASN A 126 13.64 16.84 19.40
C ASN A 126 14.11 16.23 18.07
N THR A 127 13.18 16.04 17.12
CA THR A 127 13.49 15.48 15.81
C THR A 127 14.34 16.43 14.98
N ILE A 128 13.96 17.71 14.85
CA ILE A 128 14.74 18.67 14.06
C ILE A 128 16.12 18.92 14.67
N GLU A 129 16.23 18.94 16.00
CA GLU A 129 17.50 19.07 16.72
C GLU A 129 18.44 17.90 16.41
N LYS A 130 17.93 16.66 16.52
CA LYS A 130 18.71 15.45 16.16
C LYS A 130 19.09 15.38 14.68
N LEU A 131 18.37 16.10 13.83
CA LEU A 131 18.69 16.24 12.40
C LEU A 131 19.61 17.42 12.09
N GLY A 132 20.09 18.13 13.12
CA GLY A 132 21.09 19.19 13.00
C GLY A 132 20.52 20.58 12.76
N VAL A 133 19.21 20.78 12.96
CA VAL A 133 18.59 22.12 12.93
C VAL A 133 18.79 22.80 14.30
N PRO A 134 19.49 23.94 14.39
CA PRO A 134 19.67 24.64 15.65
C PRO A 134 18.34 25.15 16.21
N LEU A 135 18.10 24.93 17.51
CA LEU A 135 16.88 25.38 18.21
C LEU A 135 16.92 26.88 18.59
N THR A 136 17.38 27.75 17.69
CA THR A 136 17.62 29.17 17.98
C THR A 136 16.51 30.12 17.53
N MET A 137 15.55 29.63 16.74
CA MET A 137 14.45 30.44 16.21
C MET A 137 13.22 30.38 17.10
N ASP A 138 12.48 31.49 17.19
CA ASP A 138 11.21 31.57 17.93
C ASP A 138 10.09 30.72 17.29
N SER A 139 10.18 30.47 15.97
CA SER A 139 9.26 29.59 15.25
C SER A 139 9.94 29.02 14.00
N TYR A 140 9.48 27.85 13.56
CA TYR A 140 10.04 27.14 12.41
C TYR A 140 9.08 27.15 11.22
N PRO A 141 9.58 27.10 9.97
CA PRO A 141 8.69 26.98 8.83
C PRO A 141 7.94 25.64 8.86
N LYS A 142 6.76 25.61 8.23
CA LYS A 142 5.94 24.38 8.14
C LYS A 142 6.61 23.25 7.35
N SER A 143 7.60 23.55 6.52
CA SER A 143 8.40 22.55 5.82
C SER A 143 9.84 23.00 5.74
N ILE A 144 10.75 22.11 6.11
CA ILE A 144 12.19 22.34 6.18
C ILE A 144 12.89 21.23 5.41
N ASP A 145 13.81 21.60 4.52
CA ASP A 145 14.69 20.65 3.87
C ASP A 145 16.03 20.63 4.60
N VAL A 146 16.45 19.45 5.05
CA VAL A 146 17.74 19.22 5.69
C VAL A 146 18.50 18.12 4.95
N THR A 147 19.83 18.19 5.03
CA THR A 147 20.69 17.09 4.57
C THR A 147 21.17 16.34 5.80
N TYR A 148 20.85 15.05 5.89
CA TYR A 148 21.22 14.21 7.03
C TYR A 148 21.86 12.93 6.50
N LYS A 149 23.12 12.69 6.88
CA LYS A 149 23.93 11.57 6.36
C LYS A 149 23.90 11.50 4.83
N GLU A 150 24.11 12.64 4.16
CA GLU A 150 24.11 12.79 2.70
C GLU A 150 22.75 12.57 1.99
N ALA A 151 21.74 12.07 2.70
CA ALA A 151 20.38 11.94 2.20
C ALA A 151 19.59 13.25 2.43
N ARG A 152 18.67 13.55 1.51
CA ARG A 152 17.76 14.68 1.66
C ARG A 152 16.56 14.28 2.52
N ILE A 153 16.22 15.09 3.50
CA ILE A 153 15.04 14.91 4.34
C ILE A 153 14.21 16.19 4.32
N THR A 154 12.97 16.09 3.84
CA THR A 154 11.96 17.15 3.97
C THR A 154 11.10 16.85 5.19
N ILE A 155 11.19 17.72 6.20
CA ILE A 155 10.42 17.65 7.43
C ILE A 155 9.22 18.58 7.28
N SER A 156 8.01 18.05 7.33
CA SER A 156 6.78 18.83 7.12
C SER A 156 5.78 18.65 8.25
N ARG A 157 5.11 19.73 8.64
CA ARG A 157 4.00 19.74 9.59
C ARG A 157 2.68 20.03 8.89
N PHE A 158 1.68 19.19 9.11
CA PHE A 158 0.35 19.32 8.50
C PHE A 158 -0.74 19.38 9.57
N PRO A 159 -1.89 20.03 9.31
CA PRO A 159 -3.03 19.96 10.22
C PRO A 159 -3.42 18.51 10.50
N HIS A 160 -3.75 18.22 11.76
CA HIS A 160 -4.12 16.87 12.19
C HIS A 160 -5.36 16.38 11.44
N GLY A 161 -5.24 15.23 10.78
CA GLY A 161 -6.34 14.62 10.03
C GLY A 161 -6.21 13.10 9.88
N GLY A 162 -5.28 12.49 10.63
CA GLY A 162 -4.97 11.07 10.54
C GLY A 162 -3.95 10.75 9.45
N LYS A 163 -3.42 9.51 9.52
CA LYS A 163 -2.37 8.99 8.63
C LYS A 163 -2.65 9.25 7.14
N ARG A 164 -3.86 8.96 6.66
CA ARG A 164 -4.22 9.12 5.25
C ARG A 164 -4.28 10.59 4.80
N HIS A 165 -4.74 11.50 5.67
CA HIS A 165 -4.71 12.94 5.40
C HIS A 165 -3.26 13.43 5.30
N CYS A 166 -2.41 13.05 6.26
CA CYS A 166 -0.99 13.37 6.25
C CYS A 166 -0.30 12.81 4.98
N GLN A 167 -0.57 11.56 4.59
CA GLN A 167 -0.08 10.99 3.33
C GLN A 167 -0.57 11.74 2.09
N LYS A 168 -1.82 12.22 2.07
CA LYS A 168 -2.38 13.03 0.98
C LYS A 168 -1.65 14.36 0.83
N ALA A 169 -1.43 15.06 1.95
CA ALA A 169 -0.71 16.32 1.97
C ALA A 169 0.74 16.14 1.49
N THR A 170 1.39 15.07 1.98
CA THR A 170 2.75 14.68 1.57
C THR A 170 2.81 14.34 0.08
N PHE A 171 1.85 13.58 -0.45
CA PHE A 171 1.79 13.27 -1.88
C PHE A 171 1.67 14.53 -2.74
N LYS A 172 0.84 15.51 -2.34
CA LYS A 172 0.73 16.79 -3.06
C LYS A 172 2.06 17.57 -3.05
N LEU A 173 2.78 17.52 -1.93
CA LEU A 173 4.10 18.13 -1.82
C LEU A 173 5.10 17.43 -2.75
N ILE A 174 5.15 16.10 -2.75
CA ILE A 174 6.02 15.31 -3.65
C ILE A 174 5.72 15.62 -5.11
N ASP A 175 4.45 15.64 -5.51
CA ASP A 175 4.07 15.90 -6.91
C ASP A 175 4.55 17.28 -7.38
N ARG A 176 4.54 18.28 -6.47
CA ARG A 176 5.07 19.63 -6.74
C ARG A 176 6.59 19.65 -6.79
N VAL A 177 7.26 19.05 -5.81
CA VAL A 177 8.73 19.03 -5.71
C VAL A 177 9.37 18.33 -6.91
N TYR A 178 8.75 17.26 -7.40
CA TYR A 178 9.25 16.46 -8.51
C TYR A 178 8.62 16.81 -9.86
N GLU A 179 7.82 17.87 -9.97
CA GLU A 179 7.08 18.20 -11.19
C GLU A 179 7.98 18.25 -12.43
N GLN A 180 9.10 18.98 -12.36
CA GLN A 180 10.04 19.11 -13.47
C GLN A 180 10.76 17.79 -13.77
N TYR A 181 11.13 17.04 -12.72
CA TYR A 181 11.78 15.74 -12.86
C TYR A 181 10.88 14.73 -13.60
N LEU A 182 9.59 14.73 -13.26
CA LEU A 182 8.58 13.82 -13.81
C LEU A 182 8.17 14.13 -15.25
N LYS A 183 8.57 15.28 -15.80
CA LYS A 183 8.40 15.57 -17.22
C LYS A 183 9.38 14.74 -18.06
N MET A 184 10.60 14.53 -17.56
CA MET A 184 11.67 13.86 -18.30
C MET A 184 11.89 12.40 -17.88
N ASN A 185 11.41 11.99 -16.70
CA ASN A 185 11.73 10.69 -16.10
C ASN A 185 10.49 9.96 -15.55
N ASP A 186 10.49 8.62 -15.67
CA ASP A 186 9.50 7.71 -15.06
C ASP A 186 10.12 6.71 -14.06
N ASN A 187 11.34 6.99 -13.58
CA ASN A 187 12.10 6.16 -12.65
C ASN A 187 12.01 6.69 -11.20
N LEU A 188 10.89 7.30 -10.83
CA LEU A 188 10.60 7.71 -9.46
C LEU A 188 9.72 6.66 -8.78
N PHE A 189 10.17 6.17 -7.63
CA PHE A 189 9.44 5.22 -6.79
C PHE A 189 9.11 5.86 -5.45
N ILE A 190 7.98 5.47 -4.87
CA ILE A 190 7.52 5.93 -3.57
C ILE A 190 7.40 4.75 -2.62
N LEU A 191 8.07 4.84 -1.46
CA LEU A 191 8.02 3.86 -0.39
C LEU A 191 7.13 4.38 0.73
N PHE A 192 6.05 3.67 1.03
CA PHE A 192 5.30 3.85 2.28
C PHE A 192 5.91 3.00 3.37
N ILE A 193 6.21 3.65 4.49
CA ILE A 193 6.77 3.06 5.70
C ILE A 193 6.09 3.66 6.93
N ASP A 194 5.85 2.86 7.96
CA ASP A 194 5.46 3.38 9.27
C ASP A 194 6.69 3.90 10.05
N SER A 195 6.48 4.90 10.90
CA SER A 195 7.53 5.54 11.73
C SER A 195 8.18 4.64 12.79
N ASP A 196 7.63 3.45 13.04
CA ASP A 196 8.18 2.43 13.95
C ASP A 196 8.89 1.29 13.20
N CYS A 197 8.95 1.36 11.87
CA CYS A 197 9.54 0.31 11.05
C CYS A 197 11.03 0.54 10.80
N ILE A 198 11.82 -0.50 11.06
CA ILE A 198 13.27 -0.54 10.85
C ILE A 198 13.56 -1.32 9.56
N LEU A 199 14.12 -0.67 8.55
CA LEU A 199 14.49 -1.29 7.28
C LEU A 199 15.73 -2.17 7.41
N ASP A 200 15.74 -3.27 6.65
CA ASP A 200 16.96 -4.02 6.41
C ASP A 200 17.85 -3.27 5.40
N LYS A 201 19.17 -3.35 5.58
CA LYS A 201 20.15 -2.56 4.81
C LYS A 201 20.00 -2.70 3.30
N VAL A 202 19.63 -3.86 2.79
CA VAL A 202 19.49 -4.12 1.33
C VAL A 202 18.06 -3.95 0.82
N CYS A 203 17.13 -3.47 1.66
CA CYS A 203 15.70 -3.43 1.36
C CYS A 203 15.38 -2.60 0.11
N LEU A 204 15.92 -1.38 0.00
CA LEU A 204 15.67 -0.50 -1.15
C LEU A 204 16.21 -1.10 -2.46
N GLN A 205 17.45 -1.59 -2.45
CA GLN A 205 18.04 -2.25 -3.61
C GLN A 205 17.22 -3.45 -4.09
N ASN A 206 16.74 -4.27 -3.16
CA ASN A 206 15.99 -5.47 -3.50
C ASN A 206 14.62 -5.14 -4.11
N PHE A 207 13.93 -4.10 -3.63
CA PHE A 207 12.73 -3.60 -4.30
C PHE A 207 13.02 -3.11 -5.71
N ILE A 208 14.03 -2.25 -5.88
CA ILE A 208 14.38 -1.68 -7.18
C ILE A 208 14.86 -2.76 -8.15
N TYR A 209 15.57 -3.77 -7.66
CA TYR A 209 15.98 -4.92 -8.46
C TYR A 209 14.76 -5.65 -9.05
N ASP A 210 13.80 -6.06 -8.22
CA ASP A 210 12.63 -6.80 -8.69
C ASP A 210 11.65 -5.92 -9.52
N MET A 211 11.61 -4.61 -9.28
CA MET A 211 10.72 -3.69 -10.01
C MET A 211 11.28 -3.17 -11.34
N GLU A 212 12.60 -3.01 -11.47
CA GLU A 212 13.22 -2.27 -12.58
C GLU A 212 14.46 -2.93 -13.20
N LEU A 213 15.34 -3.52 -12.38
CA LEU A 213 16.70 -3.90 -12.82
C LEU A 213 16.89 -5.40 -13.09
N SER A 214 15.94 -6.26 -12.72
CA SER A 214 16.12 -7.71 -12.87
C SER A 214 16.25 -8.09 -14.37
N PRO A 215 17.12 -9.06 -14.72
CA PRO A 215 17.28 -9.48 -16.11
C PRO A 215 15.96 -9.94 -16.74
N GLY A 216 15.65 -9.44 -17.94
CA GLY A 216 14.39 -9.77 -18.63
C GLY A 216 13.14 -9.11 -18.04
N ASN A 217 13.28 -8.14 -17.13
CA ASN A 217 12.14 -7.41 -16.57
C ASN A 217 11.48 -6.51 -17.63
N SER A 218 10.16 -6.57 -17.71
CA SER A 218 9.33 -5.71 -18.56
C SER A 218 9.21 -4.27 -18.05
N ARG A 219 9.71 -3.97 -16.84
CA ARG A 219 9.65 -2.64 -16.18
C ARG A 219 8.23 -2.09 -16.07
N ASP A 220 7.26 -2.99 -16.00
CA ASP A 220 5.83 -2.68 -15.86
C ASP A 220 5.28 -3.05 -14.48
N MET A 221 6.16 -3.35 -13.51
CA MET A 221 5.79 -3.52 -12.11
C MET A 221 5.27 -2.20 -11.54
N LEU A 222 4.08 -2.24 -10.94
CA LEU A 222 3.37 -1.08 -10.41
C LEU A 222 3.59 -0.93 -8.91
N ALA A 223 3.57 -2.04 -8.18
CA ALA A 223 3.63 -2.05 -6.73
C ALA A 223 4.25 -3.35 -6.21
N MET A 224 5.03 -3.25 -5.13
CA MET A 224 5.51 -4.41 -4.40
C MET A 224 5.44 -4.20 -2.89
N THR A 225 5.10 -5.25 -2.15
CA THR A 225 5.24 -5.28 -0.69
C THR A 225 6.42 -6.15 -0.28
N GLY A 226 7.11 -5.80 0.81
CA GLY A 226 8.20 -6.59 1.35
C GLY A 226 7.77 -7.47 2.52
N VAL A 227 8.71 -8.24 3.06
CA VAL A 227 8.51 -9.11 4.22
C VAL A 227 8.60 -8.29 5.50
N ILE A 228 7.45 -8.07 6.14
CA ILE A 228 7.38 -7.44 7.46
C ILE A 228 7.53 -8.52 8.54
N THR A 229 8.47 -8.31 9.45
CA THR A 229 8.66 -9.19 10.59
C THR A 229 8.53 -8.39 11.89
N SER A 230 8.28 -9.06 13.01
CA SER A 230 8.20 -8.33 14.28
C SER A 230 9.57 -8.28 14.98
N THR A 231 9.75 -7.26 15.80
CA THR A 231 10.78 -7.13 16.83
C THR A 231 10.10 -6.76 18.15
N THR A 232 10.72 -7.05 19.28
CA THR A 232 10.12 -6.71 20.58
C THR A 232 11.19 -6.40 21.61
N LYS A 233 10.94 -5.39 22.45
CA LYS A 233 11.77 -5.06 23.62
C LYS A 233 11.55 -6.09 24.74
N LYS A 234 10.31 -6.53 24.98
CA LYS A 234 9.94 -7.51 26.02
C LYS A 234 9.36 -8.79 25.40
N HIS A 235 9.83 -9.94 25.84
CA HIS A 235 9.33 -11.23 25.33
C HIS A 235 8.13 -11.70 26.16
N SER A 236 7.01 -11.92 25.48
CA SER A 236 5.80 -12.54 26.02
C SER A 236 5.20 -13.53 25.01
N ILE A 237 4.30 -14.39 25.47
CA ILE A 237 3.55 -15.33 24.61
C ILE A 237 2.84 -14.56 23.48
N ILE A 238 2.29 -13.39 23.78
CA ILE A 238 1.57 -12.55 22.81
C ILE A 238 2.54 -12.05 21.72
N THR A 239 3.74 -11.62 22.07
CA THR A 239 4.75 -11.18 21.09
C THR A 239 5.31 -12.34 20.26
N LEU A 240 5.41 -13.54 20.86
CA LEU A 240 5.83 -14.75 20.16
C LEU A 240 4.80 -15.19 19.11
N LEU A 241 3.51 -15.19 19.47
CA LEU A 241 2.41 -15.49 18.55
C LEU A 241 2.38 -14.49 17.39
N GLN A 242 2.52 -13.19 17.68
CA GLN A 242 2.61 -12.16 16.64
C GLN A 242 3.75 -12.44 15.66
N ASP A 243 4.96 -12.78 16.13
CA ASP A 243 6.08 -13.02 15.22
C ASP A 243 5.85 -14.20 14.28
N MET A 244 5.30 -15.30 14.81
CA MET A 244 4.94 -16.47 14.01
C MET A 244 3.82 -16.15 12.99
N GLU A 245 2.83 -15.36 13.40
CA GLU A 245 1.75 -14.89 12.52
C GLU A 245 2.26 -13.99 11.39
N TYR A 246 3.18 -13.06 11.67
CA TYR A 246 3.80 -12.23 10.63
C TYR A 246 4.54 -13.11 9.62
N ILE A 247 5.35 -14.06 10.08
CA ILE A 247 6.09 -14.94 9.18
C ILE A 247 5.14 -15.79 8.34
N HIS A 248 4.14 -16.41 8.95
CA HIS A 248 3.17 -17.23 8.24
C HIS A 248 2.36 -16.39 7.24
N GLY A 249 1.79 -15.26 7.67
CA GLY A 249 0.99 -14.40 6.79
C GLY A 249 1.79 -13.82 5.63
N GLN A 250 3.05 -13.43 5.85
CA GLN A 250 3.88 -12.84 4.80
C GLN A 250 4.46 -13.94 3.89
N LEU A 251 5.18 -14.92 4.42
CA LEU A 251 5.94 -15.88 3.60
C LEU A 251 5.11 -17.05 3.08
N PHE A 252 3.98 -17.36 3.72
CA PHE A 252 3.06 -18.38 3.21
C PHE A 252 1.90 -17.72 2.47
N GLU A 253 0.98 -17.06 3.19
CA GLU A 253 -0.28 -16.59 2.58
C GLU A 253 -0.05 -15.61 1.42
N ARG A 254 0.73 -14.54 1.64
CA ARG A 254 0.97 -13.53 0.59
C ARG A 254 1.83 -14.04 -0.56
N THR A 255 2.75 -14.98 -0.31
CA THR A 255 3.54 -15.58 -1.39
C THR A 255 2.65 -16.43 -2.30
N VAL A 256 1.68 -17.17 -1.72
CA VAL A 256 0.65 -17.87 -2.50
C VAL A 256 -0.19 -16.88 -3.29
N GLU A 257 -0.65 -15.79 -2.68
CA GLU A 257 -1.40 -14.74 -3.38
C GLU A 257 -0.61 -14.18 -4.56
N SER A 258 0.65 -13.77 -4.33
CA SER A 258 1.56 -13.27 -5.35
C SER A 258 1.69 -14.24 -6.53
N GLY A 259 1.86 -15.54 -6.23
CA GLY A 259 1.91 -16.61 -7.22
C GLY A 259 0.61 -16.82 -8.00
N CYS A 260 -0.54 -16.49 -7.41
CA CYS A 260 -1.85 -16.50 -8.08
C CYS A 260 -2.12 -15.26 -8.97
N GLY A 261 -1.18 -14.31 -9.05
CA GLY A 261 -1.24 -13.19 -9.99
C GLY A 261 -1.21 -11.80 -9.35
N SER A 262 -1.49 -11.67 -8.05
CA SER A 262 -1.41 -10.40 -7.32
C SER A 262 -1.44 -10.64 -5.81
N VAL A 263 -0.94 -9.71 -5.01
CA VAL A 263 -1.27 -9.66 -3.57
C VAL A 263 -2.60 -8.94 -3.33
N THR A 264 -3.28 -9.28 -2.23
CA THR A 264 -4.56 -8.63 -1.86
C THR A 264 -4.40 -7.48 -0.86
N CYS A 265 -3.20 -7.29 -0.31
CA CYS A 265 -2.88 -6.24 0.64
C CYS A 265 -1.43 -5.77 0.51
N LEU A 266 -1.27 -4.50 0.16
CA LEU A 266 -0.05 -3.71 0.20
C LEU A 266 -0.04 -2.95 1.54
N PRO A 267 0.68 -3.45 2.56
CA PRO A 267 0.66 -2.90 3.91
C PRO A 267 1.38 -1.54 3.94
N GLY A 268 0.80 -0.58 4.65
CA GLY A 268 1.40 0.76 4.82
C GLY A 268 2.76 0.76 5.53
N ALA A 269 3.14 -0.35 6.17
CA ALA A 269 4.42 -0.52 6.88
C ALA A 269 5.60 -0.79 5.94
N LEU A 270 5.39 -1.40 4.77
CA LEU A 270 6.45 -1.69 3.80
C LEU A 270 5.89 -1.97 2.40
N THR A 271 5.69 -0.89 1.63
CA THR A 271 5.17 -0.95 0.26
C THR A 271 5.89 0.03 -0.66
N MET A 272 6.50 -0.47 -1.74
CA MET A 272 7.09 0.32 -2.81
C MET A 272 6.12 0.43 -3.98
N LEU A 273 5.88 1.64 -4.49
CA LEU A 273 5.01 1.91 -5.64
C LEU A 273 5.75 2.68 -6.72
N ARG A 274 5.44 2.42 -7.99
CA ARG A 274 5.86 3.29 -9.09
C ARG A 274 5.07 4.60 -9.02
N PHE A 275 5.76 5.73 -8.98
CA PHE A 275 5.12 7.03 -8.71
C PHE A 275 4.10 7.41 -9.78
N SER A 276 4.37 7.18 -11.07
CA SER A 276 3.43 7.50 -12.15
C SER A 276 2.11 6.74 -12.07
N ALA A 277 2.16 5.46 -11.67
CA ALA A 277 0.97 4.66 -11.43
C ALA A 277 0.21 5.17 -10.20
N PHE A 278 0.91 5.45 -9.10
CA PHE A 278 0.32 6.01 -7.90
C PHE A 278 -0.31 7.39 -8.17
N ARG A 279 0.31 8.26 -8.95
CA ARG A 279 -0.20 9.60 -9.29
C ARG A 279 -1.55 9.55 -10.00
N ARG A 280 -1.76 8.62 -10.95
CA ARG A 280 -3.06 8.42 -11.62
C ARG A 280 -4.12 7.86 -10.67
N MET A 281 -3.68 7.03 -9.73
CA MET A 281 -4.54 6.37 -8.75
C MET A 281 -4.92 7.29 -7.58
N ALA A 282 -4.04 8.23 -7.22
CA ALA A 282 -4.15 9.14 -6.08
C ALA A 282 -5.47 9.93 -6.09
N LYS A 283 -6.00 10.30 -7.25
CA LYS A 283 -7.31 10.98 -7.35
C LYS A 283 -8.48 10.13 -6.84
N TYR A 284 -8.39 8.80 -6.93
CA TYR A 284 -9.39 7.86 -6.41
C TYR A 284 -9.09 7.46 -4.97
N TYR A 285 -7.82 7.25 -4.62
CA TYR A 285 -7.41 6.89 -3.27
C TYR A 285 -7.49 8.04 -2.28
N PHE A 286 -7.36 9.29 -2.72
CA PHE A 286 -7.54 10.48 -1.89
C PHE A 286 -8.83 11.25 -2.20
N ALA A 287 -9.74 10.69 -3.00
CA ALA A 287 -11.10 11.23 -3.08
C ALA A 287 -11.67 11.18 -1.66
N ASP A 288 -11.92 12.35 -1.06
CA ASP A 288 -12.38 12.53 0.32
C ASP A 288 -13.83 12.06 0.49
N LYS A 289 -14.08 10.78 0.22
CA LYS A 289 -15.32 10.09 0.62
C LYS A 289 -15.25 9.63 2.07
N ALA A 290 -14.11 9.79 2.72
CA ALA A 290 -13.86 9.42 4.10
C ALA A 290 -14.81 10.15 5.07
N GLU A 291 -14.86 11.47 4.98
CA GLU A 291 -15.76 12.33 5.77
C GLU A 291 -17.24 12.18 5.37
N GLN A 292 -17.51 11.57 4.22
CA GLN A 292 -18.86 11.26 3.71
C GLN A 292 -19.23 9.77 3.87
N CYS A 293 -18.44 8.97 4.59
CA CYS A 293 -18.76 7.57 4.88
C CYS A 293 -19.88 7.51 5.93
N GLU A 294 -21.12 7.68 5.49
CA GLU A 294 -22.29 7.52 6.34
C GLU A 294 -22.48 6.06 6.77
N ASP A 295 -22.10 5.10 5.90
CA ASP A 295 -22.22 3.65 6.15
C ASP A 295 -20.99 3.06 6.86
N LEU A 296 -21.24 2.17 7.82
CA LEU A 296 -20.22 1.41 8.54
C LEU A 296 -19.32 0.63 7.58
N PHE A 297 -19.90 0.09 6.51
CA PHE A 297 -19.17 -0.68 5.51
C PHE A 297 -18.11 0.18 4.81
N ASP A 298 -18.47 1.40 4.41
CA ASP A 298 -17.56 2.32 3.73
C ASP A 298 -16.48 2.85 4.68
N PHE A 299 -16.82 3.10 5.94
CA PHE A 299 -15.84 3.45 6.96
C PHE A 299 -14.80 2.34 7.14
N ALA A 300 -15.24 1.10 7.38
CA ALA A 300 -14.33 -0.03 7.56
C ALA A 300 -13.49 -0.32 6.30
N LYS A 301 -14.10 -0.19 5.11
CA LYS A 301 -13.40 -0.36 3.82
C LYS A 301 -12.29 0.67 3.63
N CYS A 302 -12.62 1.95 3.77
CA CYS A 302 -11.76 3.07 3.37
C CYS A 302 -10.81 3.56 4.47
N HIS A 303 -11.14 3.38 5.75
CA HIS A 303 -10.33 3.86 6.88
C HIS A 303 -9.66 2.73 7.67
N LEU A 304 -10.37 1.63 7.94
CA LEU A 304 -9.78 0.50 8.68
C LEU A 304 -8.96 -0.41 7.77
N GLY A 305 -9.36 -0.52 6.50
CA GLY A 305 -8.71 -1.33 5.46
C GLY A 305 -8.10 -0.52 4.32
N GLU A 306 -7.60 0.70 4.59
CA GLU A 306 -7.08 1.62 3.56
C GLU A 306 -6.01 0.97 2.66
N ASP A 307 -5.15 0.14 3.22
CA ASP A 307 -4.11 -0.63 2.52
C ASP A 307 -4.70 -1.64 1.52
N ARG A 308 -5.77 -2.34 1.92
CA ARG A 308 -6.48 -3.28 1.04
C ARG A 308 -7.25 -2.54 -0.04
N TRP A 309 -7.84 -1.40 0.31
CA TRP A 309 -8.52 -0.55 -0.67
C TRP A 309 -7.54 0.00 -1.72
N LEU A 310 -6.37 0.48 -1.29
CA LEU A 310 -5.27 0.87 -2.17
C LEU A 310 -4.90 -0.26 -3.14
N THR A 311 -4.77 -1.47 -2.60
CA THR A 311 -4.42 -2.66 -3.39
C THR A 311 -5.51 -3.02 -4.40
N HIS A 312 -6.78 -2.96 -3.99
CA HIS A 312 -7.94 -3.20 -4.85
C HIS A 312 -7.97 -2.22 -6.03
N LEU A 313 -7.69 -0.93 -5.79
CA LEU A 313 -7.56 0.07 -6.85
C LEU A 313 -6.42 -0.26 -7.81
N PHE A 314 -5.24 -0.63 -7.30
CA PHE A 314 -4.13 -1.06 -8.16
C PHE A 314 -4.49 -2.30 -8.99
N MET A 315 -5.16 -3.30 -8.41
CA MET A 315 -5.56 -4.52 -9.12
C MET A 315 -6.52 -4.25 -10.28
N ILE A 316 -7.46 -3.32 -10.09
CA ILE A 316 -8.36 -2.86 -11.16
C ILE A 316 -7.61 -2.03 -12.20
N GLY A 317 -6.72 -1.14 -11.80
CA GLY A 317 -5.99 -0.34 -12.78
C GLY A 317 -4.84 -1.08 -13.48
N ALA A 318 -4.37 -2.20 -12.95
CA ALA A 318 -3.30 -2.97 -13.59
C ALA A 318 -3.77 -3.56 -14.93
N LYS A 319 -2.93 -3.52 -15.97
CA LYS A 319 -3.26 -4.08 -17.30
C LYS A 319 -3.07 -5.60 -17.35
N LYS A 320 -2.09 -6.11 -16.61
CA LYS A 320 -1.64 -7.51 -16.63
C LYS A 320 -1.63 -8.10 -15.22
N ARG A 321 -1.62 -9.43 -15.16
CA ARG A 321 -1.29 -10.17 -13.94
C ARG A 321 0.18 -9.92 -13.58
N HIS A 322 0.52 -10.12 -12.31
CA HIS A 322 1.87 -10.01 -11.74
C HIS A 322 2.50 -8.61 -11.74
N GLN A 323 1.71 -7.55 -11.93
CA GLN A 323 2.19 -6.16 -11.78
C GLN A 323 2.16 -5.64 -10.34
N ILE A 324 1.57 -6.41 -9.43
CA ILE A 324 1.45 -6.12 -8.00
C ILE A 324 1.90 -7.39 -7.27
N GLN A 325 3.08 -7.38 -6.65
CA GLN A 325 3.73 -8.61 -6.18
C GLN A 325 4.33 -8.47 -4.79
N MET A 326 4.78 -9.59 -4.24
CA MET A 326 5.56 -9.63 -3.01
C MET A 326 7.05 -9.77 -3.33
N CYS A 327 7.89 -8.89 -2.76
CA CYS A 327 9.33 -9.01 -2.77
C CYS A 327 9.77 -9.80 -1.54
N THR A 328 10.18 -11.06 -1.73
CA THR A 328 10.61 -11.96 -0.63
C THR A 328 12.03 -11.67 -0.13
N SER A 329 12.70 -10.67 -0.71
CA SER A 329 14.07 -10.28 -0.35
C SER A 329 14.19 -8.89 0.30
N ALA A 330 13.12 -8.09 0.28
CA ALA A 330 13.04 -6.81 0.97
C ALA A 330 12.40 -7.03 2.35
N PHE A 331 13.08 -6.62 3.43
CA PHE A 331 12.64 -6.87 4.81
C PHE A 331 12.56 -5.58 5.62
N CYS A 332 11.59 -5.52 6.53
CA CYS A 332 11.61 -4.59 7.65
C CYS A 332 11.22 -5.30 8.95
N LYS A 333 11.45 -4.60 10.07
CA LYS A 333 11.00 -4.99 11.40
C LYS A 333 10.09 -3.91 11.98
N THR A 334 8.90 -4.28 12.43
CA THR A 334 7.98 -3.42 13.19
C THR A 334 7.95 -3.87 14.65
N GLU A 335 7.65 -2.97 15.57
CA GLU A 335 7.53 -3.31 16.98
C GLU A 335 6.23 -4.10 17.25
N ALA A 336 6.36 -5.25 17.90
CA ALA A 336 5.21 -6.07 18.29
C ALA A 336 4.41 -5.34 19.38
N VAL A 337 3.09 -5.51 19.35
CA VAL A 337 2.22 -4.94 20.38
C VAL A 337 2.47 -5.64 21.71
N GLN A 338 2.76 -4.86 22.76
CA GLN A 338 3.19 -5.38 24.05
C GLN A 338 2.02 -5.80 24.96
N THR A 339 0.85 -5.14 24.84
CA THR A 339 -0.30 -5.33 25.73
C THR A 339 -1.48 -5.98 25.02
N TYR A 340 -2.23 -6.81 25.74
CA TYR A 340 -3.40 -7.49 25.18
C TYR A 340 -4.50 -6.50 24.73
N ARG A 341 -4.75 -5.43 25.50
CA ARG A 341 -5.74 -4.39 25.15
C ARG A 341 -5.42 -3.73 23.80
N SER A 342 -4.16 -3.33 23.60
CA SER A 342 -3.72 -2.74 22.33
C SER A 342 -3.75 -3.75 21.19
N LEU A 343 -3.45 -5.03 21.45
CA LEU A 343 -3.52 -6.07 20.44
C LEU A 343 -4.96 -6.28 19.95
N ILE A 344 -5.94 -6.37 20.85
CA ILE A 344 -7.35 -6.53 20.48
C ILE A 344 -7.80 -5.36 19.59
N LYS A 345 -7.45 -4.12 19.97
CA LYS A 345 -7.75 -2.92 19.19
C LYS A 345 -7.17 -3.01 17.77
N GLN A 346 -5.91 -3.42 17.65
CA GLN A 346 -5.25 -3.64 16.36
C GLN A 346 -5.97 -4.72 15.54
N ARG A 347 -6.31 -5.87 16.15
CA ARG A 347 -6.94 -7.02 15.47
C ARG A 347 -8.36 -6.73 15.03
N ARG A 348 -9.13 -6.00 15.84
CA ARG A 348 -10.45 -5.49 15.47
C ARG A 348 -10.38 -4.66 14.19
N ARG A 349 -9.46 -3.69 14.12
CA ARG A 349 -9.24 -2.85 12.93
C ARG A 349 -8.91 -3.70 11.70
N TRP A 350 -7.95 -4.61 11.84
CA TRP A 350 -7.54 -5.49 10.74
C TRP A 350 -8.67 -6.41 10.27
N PHE A 351 -9.49 -6.92 11.19
CA PHE A 351 -10.62 -7.79 10.91
C PHE A 351 -11.76 -7.04 10.19
N LEU A 352 -12.17 -5.87 10.68
CA LEU A 352 -13.22 -5.07 10.04
C LEU A 352 -12.79 -4.61 8.65
N GLY A 353 -11.57 -4.09 8.53
CA GLY A 353 -11.01 -3.70 7.23
C GLY A 353 -10.78 -4.89 6.28
N PHE A 354 -10.57 -6.10 6.82
CA PHE A 354 -10.49 -7.34 6.05
C PHE A 354 -11.84 -7.70 5.44
N ILE A 355 -12.86 -7.87 6.27
CA ILE A 355 -14.16 -8.39 5.83
C ILE A 355 -14.78 -7.51 4.75
N THR A 356 -14.73 -6.19 4.91
CA THR A 356 -15.32 -5.27 3.93
C THR A 356 -14.59 -5.29 2.59
N ASN A 357 -13.26 -5.25 2.60
CA ASN A 357 -12.47 -5.30 1.36
C ASN A 357 -12.55 -6.67 0.66
N GLU A 358 -12.65 -7.77 1.42
CA GLU A 358 -12.89 -9.09 0.84
C GLU A 358 -14.23 -9.16 0.11
N VAL A 359 -15.29 -8.57 0.68
CA VAL A 359 -16.59 -8.49 0.00
C VAL A 359 -16.47 -7.69 -1.30
N CYS A 360 -15.75 -6.56 -1.29
CA CYS A 360 -15.51 -5.77 -2.52
C CYS A 360 -14.77 -6.59 -3.58
N MET A 361 -13.71 -7.30 -3.20
CA MET A 361 -12.93 -8.14 -4.11
C MET A 361 -13.76 -9.29 -4.70
N LEU A 362 -14.42 -10.07 -3.84
CA LEU A 362 -15.21 -11.24 -4.26
C LEU A 362 -16.41 -10.87 -5.12
N THR A 363 -16.94 -9.65 -4.97
CA THR A 363 -18.05 -9.16 -5.77
C THR A 363 -17.62 -8.44 -7.05
N ASP A 364 -16.35 -8.09 -7.25
CA ASP A 364 -15.90 -7.38 -8.46
C ASP A 364 -15.58 -8.37 -9.61
N TRP A 365 -16.42 -8.37 -10.65
CA TRP A 365 -16.27 -9.28 -11.80
C TRP A 365 -15.00 -9.02 -12.63
N ARG A 366 -14.50 -7.78 -12.65
CA ARG A 366 -13.24 -7.44 -13.34
C ARG A 366 -12.08 -8.24 -12.75
N LEU A 367 -12.08 -8.41 -11.43
CA LEU A 367 -11.08 -9.19 -10.72
C LEU A 367 -11.24 -10.69 -10.95
N TRP A 368 -12.45 -11.21 -11.10
CA TRP A 368 -12.66 -12.61 -11.51
C TRP A 368 -12.10 -12.88 -12.91
N LYS A 369 -12.25 -11.92 -13.84
CA LYS A 369 -11.67 -12.04 -15.19
C LYS A 369 -10.14 -11.91 -15.17
N ARG A 370 -9.60 -10.92 -14.44
CA ARG A 370 -8.16 -10.65 -14.42
C ARG A 370 -7.38 -11.59 -13.50
N TYR A 371 -7.90 -11.98 -12.34
CA TYR A 371 -7.21 -12.82 -11.35
C TYR A 371 -8.07 -14.01 -10.88
N PRO A 372 -8.53 -14.89 -11.78
CA PRO A 372 -9.47 -15.96 -11.43
C PRO A 372 -8.91 -16.90 -10.35
N LEU A 373 -7.63 -17.27 -10.44
CA LEU A 373 -6.99 -18.15 -9.45
C LEU A 373 -6.89 -17.49 -8.08
N LEU A 374 -6.48 -16.22 -8.02
CA LEU A 374 -6.38 -15.48 -6.77
C LEU A 374 -7.75 -15.38 -6.10
N VAL A 375 -8.76 -14.89 -6.81
CA VAL A 375 -10.10 -14.70 -6.24
C VAL A 375 -10.71 -16.03 -5.81
N MET A 376 -10.48 -17.11 -6.57
CA MET A 376 -10.88 -18.47 -6.19
C MET A 376 -10.19 -18.92 -4.90
N VAL A 377 -8.87 -18.79 -4.80
CA VAL A 377 -8.11 -19.16 -3.57
C VAL A 377 -8.59 -18.35 -2.38
N ARG A 378 -8.81 -17.04 -2.53
CA ARG A 378 -9.33 -16.17 -1.47
C ARG A 378 -10.74 -16.57 -1.03
N PHE A 379 -11.63 -16.87 -1.98
CA PHE A 379 -12.97 -17.37 -1.71
C PHE A 379 -12.95 -18.69 -0.91
N MET A 380 -12.07 -19.60 -1.32
CA MET A 380 -11.84 -20.88 -0.66
C MET A 380 -11.25 -20.72 0.75
N GLN A 381 -10.25 -19.86 0.92
CA GLN A 381 -9.66 -19.53 2.22
C GLN A 381 -10.68 -18.88 3.17
N ASN A 382 -11.55 -17.99 2.69
CA ASN A 382 -12.58 -17.37 3.52
C ASN A 382 -13.59 -18.41 4.04
N THR A 383 -13.90 -19.43 3.22
CA THR A 383 -14.75 -20.56 3.60
C THR A 383 -14.07 -21.46 4.64
N ILE A 384 -12.75 -21.63 4.55
CA ILE A 384 -11.97 -22.29 5.60
C ILE A 384 -11.82 -21.42 6.84
N ARG A 385 -11.68 -20.11 6.76
CA ARG A 385 -11.50 -19.28 7.96
C ARG A 385 -12.73 -19.35 8.89
N THR A 386 -13.92 -19.57 8.34
CA THR A 386 -15.13 -19.93 9.12
C THR A 386 -15.02 -21.29 9.82
N THR A 387 -14.03 -22.14 9.49
CA THR A 387 -13.75 -23.41 10.17
C THR A 387 -12.97 -23.29 11.47
N ALA A 388 -12.56 -22.09 11.90
CA ALA A 388 -12.22 -21.87 13.32
C ALA A 388 -13.42 -22.25 14.22
N LEU A 389 -14.66 -22.08 13.73
CA LEU A 389 -15.85 -22.65 14.36
C LEU A 389 -15.89 -24.18 14.29
N LEU A 390 -15.39 -24.82 13.24
CA LEU A 390 -15.31 -26.29 13.17
C LEU A 390 -14.32 -26.86 14.18
N PHE A 391 -13.17 -26.20 14.42
CA PHE A 391 -12.26 -26.60 15.49
C PHE A 391 -12.97 -26.52 16.85
N PHE A 392 -13.69 -25.43 17.12
CA PHE A 392 -14.46 -25.28 18.35
C PHE A 392 -15.60 -26.30 18.46
N VAL A 393 -16.35 -26.53 17.39
CA VAL A 393 -17.41 -27.56 17.32
C VAL A 393 -16.82 -28.96 17.49
N MET A 394 -15.64 -29.23 16.95
CA MET A 394 -14.94 -30.52 17.10
C MET A 394 -14.45 -30.74 18.53
N VAL A 395 -13.87 -29.72 19.16
CA VAL A 395 -13.49 -29.76 20.58
C VAL A 395 -14.73 -29.95 21.45
N LEU A 396 -15.81 -29.21 21.19
CA LEU A 396 -17.08 -29.38 21.90
C LEU A 396 -17.69 -30.78 21.69
N ALA A 397 -17.66 -31.32 20.47
CA ALA A 397 -18.18 -32.66 20.16
C ALA A 397 -17.39 -33.78 20.84
N LEU A 398 -16.07 -33.61 21.00
CA LEU A 398 -15.21 -34.51 21.76
C LEU A 398 -15.49 -34.41 23.27
N VAL A 399 -15.65 -33.19 23.79
CA VAL A 399 -15.98 -32.95 25.22
C VAL A 399 -17.39 -33.43 25.55
N SER A 400 -18.35 -33.28 24.63
CA SER A 400 -19.72 -33.74 24.79
C SER A 400 -19.90 -35.23 24.52
N THR A 401 -18.81 -35.98 24.24
CA THR A 401 -18.80 -37.42 23.94
C THR A 401 -19.65 -37.87 22.74
N GLU A 402 -20.12 -36.94 21.92
CA GLU A 402 -20.95 -37.19 20.72
C GLU A 402 -20.11 -37.75 19.55
N ALA A 403 -18.81 -37.45 19.51
CA ALA A 403 -17.87 -37.96 18.52
C ALA A 403 -16.68 -38.66 19.19
N ARG A 404 -16.20 -39.77 18.64
CA ARG A 404 -14.96 -40.42 19.11
C ARG A 404 -13.78 -39.94 18.26
N VAL A 405 -12.57 -39.96 18.84
CA VAL A 405 -11.33 -39.60 18.12
C VAL A 405 -11.12 -40.44 16.84
N LYS A 406 -11.67 -41.66 16.81
CA LYS A 406 -11.62 -42.56 15.63
C LYS A 406 -12.47 -42.07 14.45
N ASP A 407 -13.46 -41.22 14.70
CA ASP A 407 -14.35 -40.67 13.67
C ASP A 407 -13.76 -39.40 13.04
N LEU A 408 -12.65 -38.89 13.59
CA LEU A 408 -11.96 -37.71 13.08
C LEU A 408 -10.91 -38.09 12.03
N PRO A 409 -10.68 -37.27 11.00
CA PRO A 409 -9.62 -37.47 10.02
C PRO A 409 -8.25 -37.08 10.60
N VAL A 410 -7.87 -37.68 11.73
CA VAL A 410 -6.67 -37.33 12.52
C VAL A 410 -5.39 -37.45 11.71
N GLY A 411 -5.29 -38.48 10.84
CA GLY A 411 -4.15 -38.65 9.96
C GLY A 411 -3.99 -37.51 8.95
N PHE A 412 -5.10 -37.05 8.38
CA PHE A 412 -5.11 -35.94 7.43
C PHE A 412 -4.77 -34.60 8.12
N ILE A 413 -5.33 -34.35 9.31
CA ILE A 413 -4.96 -33.19 10.14
C ILE A 413 -3.48 -33.24 10.50
N GLY A 414 -2.97 -34.40 10.91
CA GLY A 414 -1.55 -34.60 11.23
C GLY A 414 -0.62 -34.32 10.05
N VAL A 415 -0.94 -34.82 8.85
CA VAL A 415 -0.17 -34.54 7.62
C VAL A 415 -0.19 -33.06 7.28
N SER A 416 -1.37 -32.43 7.33
CA SER A 416 -1.55 -31.00 7.10
C SER A 416 -0.69 -30.14 8.03
N LEU A 417 -0.74 -30.43 9.33
CA LEU A 417 0.04 -29.73 10.34
C LEU A 417 1.52 -29.99 10.19
N GLY A 418 1.90 -31.24 9.90
CA GLY A 418 3.27 -31.64 9.65
C GLY A 418 3.87 -30.86 8.47
N LEU A 419 3.16 -30.78 7.34
CA LEU A 419 3.62 -30.05 6.15
C LEU A 419 3.79 -28.54 6.39
N ASN A 420 2.83 -27.92 7.07
CA ASN A 420 2.94 -26.51 7.44
C ASN A 420 4.07 -26.28 8.44
N TRP A 421 4.22 -27.17 9.43
CA TRP A 421 5.29 -27.07 10.42
C TRP A 421 6.67 -27.25 9.78
N LEU A 422 6.84 -28.21 8.86
CA LEU A 422 8.07 -28.39 8.09
C LEU A 422 8.45 -27.12 7.32
N LEU A 423 7.47 -26.45 6.70
CA LEU A 423 7.70 -25.18 6.02
C LEU A 423 8.15 -24.08 7.00
N MET A 424 7.53 -24.01 8.17
CA MET A 424 7.91 -23.07 9.23
C MET A 424 9.30 -23.39 9.81
N LEU A 425 9.69 -24.67 9.89
CA LEU A 425 11.04 -25.07 10.26
C LEU A 425 12.06 -24.55 9.23
N TYR A 426 11.77 -24.72 7.94
CA TYR A 426 12.60 -24.19 6.85
C TYR A 426 12.70 -22.66 6.92
N PHE A 427 11.61 -21.92 7.09
CA PHE A 427 11.65 -20.47 7.25
C PHE A 427 12.43 -20.03 8.49
N GLY A 428 12.24 -20.72 9.61
CA GLY A 428 12.99 -20.49 10.84
C GLY A 428 14.49 -20.67 10.64
N ALA A 429 14.91 -21.73 9.94
CA ALA A 429 16.32 -21.97 9.61
C ALA A 429 16.86 -20.92 8.63
N LYS A 430 16.14 -20.66 7.53
CA LYS A 430 16.56 -19.73 6.46
C LYS A 430 16.68 -18.28 6.94
N LEU A 431 15.79 -17.85 7.83
CA LEU A 431 15.79 -16.49 8.39
C LEU A 431 16.55 -16.38 9.72
N ARG A 432 17.15 -17.48 10.21
CA ARG A 432 17.80 -17.58 11.53
C ARG A 432 16.87 -17.16 12.69
N ARG A 433 15.57 -17.43 12.55
CA ARG A 433 14.50 -17.12 13.50
C ARG A 433 13.94 -18.41 14.10
N PHE A 434 14.73 -19.09 14.92
CA PHE A 434 14.39 -20.40 15.49
C PHE A 434 13.13 -20.41 16.36
N LYS A 435 12.69 -19.25 16.87
CA LYS A 435 11.43 -19.10 17.62
C LYS A 435 10.20 -19.60 16.84
N ILE A 436 10.26 -19.54 15.50
CA ILE A 436 9.20 -19.99 14.59
C ILE A 436 8.99 -21.52 14.68
N TRP A 437 9.97 -22.28 15.17
CA TRP A 437 9.84 -23.73 15.32
C TRP A 437 8.77 -24.13 16.34
N LEU A 438 8.34 -23.20 17.20
CA LEU A 438 7.21 -23.33 18.11
C LEU A 438 5.84 -23.15 17.42
N TYR A 439 5.77 -23.15 16.09
CA TYR A 439 4.55 -23.03 15.31
C TYR A 439 3.38 -23.95 15.76
N PRO A 440 3.60 -25.20 16.26
CA PRO A 440 2.49 -26.00 16.80
C PRO A 440 1.69 -25.30 17.91
N LEU A 441 2.32 -24.40 18.68
CA LEU A 441 1.63 -23.56 19.67
C LEU A 441 0.60 -22.62 19.02
N MET A 442 0.93 -22.06 17.85
CA MET A 442 0.03 -21.20 17.08
C MET A 442 -1.21 -21.98 16.64
N PHE A 443 -1.08 -23.26 16.28
CA PHE A 443 -2.24 -24.07 15.88
C PHE A 443 -3.24 -24.27 17.02
N VAL A 444 -2.77 -24.37 18.27
CA VAL A 444 -3.65 -24.56 19.44
C VAL A 444 -4.27 -23.24 19.88
N LEU A 445 -3.46 -22.18 20.00
CA LEU A 445 -3.91 -20.92 20.60
C LEU A 445 -4.61 -19.99 19.61
N ASN A 446 -4.16 -19.95 18.35
CA ASN A 446 -4.63 -18.97 17.39
C ASN A 446 -6.11 -19.15 17.01
N PRO A 447 -6.67 -20.37 16.85
CA PRO A 447 -8.11 -20.53 16.61
C PRO A 447 -8.97 -19.88 17.70
N PHE A 448 -8.58 -20.02 18.98
CA PHE A 448 -9.28 -19.39 20.10
C PHE A 448 -9.19 -17.86 20.03
N PHE A 449 -7.98 -17.32 19.84
CA PHE A 449 -7.78 -15.87 19.74
C PHE A 449 -8.49 -15.27 18.52
N ASN A 450 -8.41 -15.90 17.35
CA ASN A 450 -9.12 -15.45 16.14
C ASN A 450 -10.63 -15.49 16.32
N TRP A 451 -11.19 -16.53 16.97
CA TRP A 451 -12.60 -16.57 17.29
C TRP A 451 -12.99 -15.41 18.21
N TYR A 452 -12.22 -15.19 19.28
CA TYR A 452 -12.44 -14.08 20.19
C TYR A 452 -12.36 -12.71 19.48
N TYR A 453 -11.34 -12.49 18.64
CA TYR A 453 -11.20 -11.25 17.87
C TYR A 453 -12.34 -11.05 16.87
N MET A 454 -12.83 -12.12 16.25
CA MET A 454 -13.97 -12.08 15.35
C MET A 454 -15.25 -11.70 16.09
N VAL A 455 -15.55 -12.37 17.20
CA VAL A 455 -16.73 -12.09 18.03
C VAL A 455 -16.66 -10.65 18.54
N TYR A 456 -15.54 -10.26 19.15
CA TYR A 456 -15.32 -8.90 19.61
C TYR A 456 -15.48 -7.88 18.48
N GLY A 457 -14.88 -8.13 17.31
CA GLY A 457 -14.96 -7.26 16.13
C GLY A 457 -16.38 -7.10 15.59
N ILE A 458 -17.22 -8.15 15.63
CA ILE A 458 -18.62 -8.08 15.23
C ILE A 458 -19.43 -7.24 16.23
N PHE A 459 -19.31 -7.51 17.53
CA PHE A 459 -20.05 -6.76 18.56
C PHE A 459 -19.60 -5.30 18.68
N THR A 460 -18.36 -5.00 18.31
CA THR A 460 -17.80 -3.63 18.31
C THR A 460 -17.74 -3.03 16.91
N ALA A 461 -18.40 -3.62 15.91
CA ALA A 461 -18.34 -3.14 14.54
C ALA A 461 -18.85 -1.69 14.43
N GLY A 462 -19.93 -1.35 15.15
CA GLY A 462 -20.51 0.00 15.15
C GLY A 462 -19.63 1.11 15.74
N GLN A 463 -18.61 0.77 16.54
CA GLN A 463 -17.73 1.78 17.13
C GLN A 463 -16.78 2.35 16.08
N ARG A 464 -16.83 3.66 15.75
CA ARG A 464 -15.84 4.25 14.82
C ARG A 464 -14.57 4.72 15.53
N THR A 465 -14.04 3.91 16.44
CA THR A 465 -12.76 4.16 17.11
C THR A 465 -11.61 3.54 16.33
N TRP A 466 -10.55 4.32 16.12
CA TRP A 466 -9.30 3.82 15.55
C TRP A 466 -8.50 3.12 16.66
N GLY A 467 -8.04 1.90 16.42
CA GLY A 467 -7.51 1.01 17.46
C GLY A 467 -6.00 1.11 17.72
N GLY A 468 -5.42 2.31 17.82
CA GLY A 468 -3.97 2.48 18.05
C GLY A 468 -3.64 3.77 18.81
N PRO A 469 -2.34 4.03 19.12
CA PRO A 469 -1.88 5.25 19.80
C PRO A 469 -2.18 6.56 19.04
N ARG A 470 -2.65 6.46 17.79
CA ARG A 470 -2.86 7.56 16.85
C ARG A 470 -4.34 7.88 16.63
N ALA A 471 -5.17 7.74 17.67
CA ALA A 471 -6.61 7.77 17.55
C ALA A 471 -7.25 8.72 18.57
N ASP A 472 -7.22 10.00 18.25
CA ASP A 472 -8.00 11.01 18.97
C ASP A 472 -9.25 11.32 18.14
N ALA A 473 -10.44 11.09 18.71
CA ALA A 473 -11.65 11.80 18.31
C ALA A 473 -12.70 11.62 19.40
N ALA A 474 -13.22 12.72 19.94
CA ALA A 474 -14.21 12.76 21.02
C ALA A 474 -15.54 13.37 20.61
N ALA A 475 -16.63 12.90 21.25
CA ALA A 475 -18.01 13.15 20.86
C ALA A 475 -18.34 14.64 20.84
N ALA A 476 -18.87 15.16 19.72
CA ALA A 476 -19.37 16.52 19.67
C ALA A 476 -20.83 16.57 20.16
N ASP A 477 -21.08 17.31 21.23
CA ASP A 477 -22.42 17.80 21.57
C ASP A 477 -22.75 19.09 20.79
N THR A 478 -24.01 19.53 20.85
CA THR A 478 -24.50 20.74 20.14
C THR A 478 -23.75 22.02 20.52
N THR A 479 -23.12 22.06 21.70
CA THR A 479 -22.39 23.21 22.24
C THR A 479 -20.86 23.03 22.30
N THR A 480 -20.34 21.83 22.05
CA THR A 480 -18.91 21.51 22.22
C THR A 480 -18.28 21.20 20.87
N THR A 481 -17.16 21.84 20.54
CA THR A 481 -16.43 21.52 19.31
C THR A 481 -15.73 20.16 19.44
N ALA A 482 -15.50 19.47 18.31
CA ALA A 482 -14.78 18.19 18.30
C ALA A 482 -13.39 18.26 18.94
N ARG A 483 -12.81 19.47 19.00
CA ARG A 483 -11.54 19.80 19.67
C ARG A 483 -11.69 19.84 21.19
N GLU A 484 -12.68 20.55 21.73
CA GLU A 484 -12.93 20.65 23.18
C GLU A 484 -13.39 19.32 23.79
N ALA A 485 -14.12 18.50 23.02
CA ALA A 485 -14.47 17.15 23.44
C ALA A 485 -13.23 16.26 23.59
N ALA A 486 -12.23 16.44 22.71
CA ALA A 486 -11.01 15.62 22.69
C ALA A 486 -10.14 15.96 23.91
N GLU A 487 -10.02 17.24 24.23
CA GLU A 487 -9.34 17.72 25.43
C GLU A 487 -10.00 17.22 26.73
N ARG A 488 -11.34 17.07 26.77
CA ARG A 488 -12.05 16.53 27.94
C ARG A 488 -11.87 15.02 28.11
N ALA A 489 -11.92 14.24 27.02
CA ALA A 489 -11.68 12.80 27.07
C ALA A 489 -10.23 12.46 27.47
N GLU A 490 -9.28 13.35 27.16
CA GLU A 490 -7.87 13.29 27.57
C GLU A 490 -7.70 13.59 29.07
N LEU A 491 -8.48 14.52 29.63
CA LEU A 491 -8.46 14.86 31.06
C LEU A 491 -9.10 13.78 31.97
N ASP A 492 -10.12 13.07 31.48
CA ASP A 492 -10.87 12.07 32.25
C ASP A 492 -10.24 10.66 32.24
N GLY A 493 -9.16 10.44 31.48
CA GLY A 493 -8.42 9.17 31.44
C GLY A 493 -9.16 7.99 30.77
N ASP A 494 -10.28 8.27 30.09
CA ASP A 494 -11.07 7.29 29.33
C ASP A 494 -11.12 7.66 27.84
N GLU A 495 -9.93 7.60 27.20
CA GLU A 495 -9.61 7.93 25.80
C GLU A 495 -10.47 7.21 24.71
N LEU A 496 -11.46 6.40 25.08
CA LEU A 496 -12.18 5.49 24.17
C LEU A 496 -13.69 5.62 24.20
N ASN A 497 -14.28 6.43 25.07
CA ASN A 497 -15.72 6.50 25.20
C ASN A 497 -16.30 7.54 24.24
N VAL A 498 -16.11 7.31 22.94
CA VAL A 498 -16.57 8.24 21.91
C VAL A 498 -17.46 7.49 20.94
N VAL A 499 -18.69 7.98 20.83
CA VAL A 499 -19.74 7.45 19.97
C VAL A 499 -19.81 8.31 18.71
N PRO A 500 -19.19 7.90 17.59
CA PRO A 500 -19.07 8.77 16.41
C PRO A 500 -20.37 8.92 15.63
N GLU A 501 -21.44 8.27 16.11
CA GLU A 501 -22.80 8.41 15.62
C GLU A 501 -23.44 9.75 16.03
N THR A 502 -22.88 10.47 17.02
CA THR A 502 -23.42 11.76 17.48
C THR A 502 -22.99 12.96 16.63
N PHE A 503 -21.90 12.84 15.85
CA PHE A 503 -21.39 13.94 15.04
C PHE A 503 -22.30 14.32 13.87
N ILE A 504 -22.97 13.35 13.24
CA ILE A 504 -23.85 13.59 12.09
C ILE A 504 -25.12 14.33 12.54
N PRO A 505 -25.86 13.88 13.58
CA PRO A 505 -26.97 14.64 14.16
C PRO A 505 -26.54 16.03 14.66
N ALA A 506 -25.35 16.17 15.26
CA ALA A 506 -24.86 17.46 15.76
C ALA A 506 -24.51 18.43 14.61
N GLN A 507 -23.94 17.93 13.51
CA GLN A 507 -23.62 18.74 12.33
C GLN A 507 -24.89 19.12 11.54
N GLU A 508 -25.85 18.21 11.42
CA GLU A 508 -27.18 18.48 10.86
C GLU A 508 -27.94 19.48 11.73
N ALA A 509 -27.88 19.36 13.05
CA ALA A 509 -28.46 20.32 13.99
C ALA A 509 -27.78 21.70 13.88
N ARG A 510 -26.46 21.78 13.68
CA ARG A 510 -25.76 23.06 13.43
C ARG A 510 -26.12 23.68 12.09
N LYS A 511 -26.26 22.87 11.03
CA LYS A 511 -26.74 23.35 9.73
C LYS A 511 -28.20 23.80 9.81
N ALA A 512 -29.05 23.09 10.55
CA ALA A 512 -30.45 23.46 10.79
C ALA A 512 -30.57 24.71 11.68
N ALA A 513 -29.65 24.89 12.64
CA ALA A 513 -29.57 26.09 13.47
C ALA A 513 -29.04 27.30 12.69
N GLY A 514 -28.01 27.13 11.85
CA GLY A 514 -27.48 28.18 10.97
C GLY A 514 -28.41 28.54 9.82
N ALA A 515 -29.22 27.60 9.33
CA ALA A 515 -30.24 27.85 8.31
C ALA A 515 -31.43 28.69 8.82
N LYS A 516 -31.57 28.87 10.14
CA LYS A 516 -32.57 29.80 10.71
C LYS A 516 -32.15 31.28 10.66
N GLU A 517 -30.90 31.59 10.29
CA GLU A 517 -30.41 32.97 10.17
C GLU A 517 -30.26 33.48 8.73
N SER A 518 -30.47 32.64 7.70
CA SER A 518 -30.36 33.06 6.29
C SER A 518 -31.61 32.68 5.50
N THR A 519 -32.69 33.43 5.69
CA THR A 519 -33.90 33.31 4.87
C THR A 519 -33.74 34.15 3.60
N SER A 520 -33.34 33.54 2.48
CA SER A 520 -33.93 33.83 1.15
C SER A 520 -33.33 32.97 0.03
N THR A 521 -34.24 32.36 -0.73
CA THR A 521 -34.13 31.83 -2.10
C THR A 521 -33.25 30.60 -2.37
N GLY A 522 -33.91 29.50 -2.76
CA GLY A 522 -33.47 28.71 -3.92
C GLY A 522 -33.24 27.21 -3.71
N ASN A 523 -34.18 26.42 -4.24
CA ASN A 523 -34.08 25.00 -4.62
C ASN A 523 -33.95 23.92 -3.51
N LEU A 524 -35.12 23.40 -3.15
CA LEU A 524 -35.30 22.00 -2.75
C LEU A 524 -34.96 21.08 -3.94
N ASN A 525 -33.75 20.54 -3.96
CA ASN A 525 -33.49 19.26 -4.63
C ASN A 525 -33.06 18.26 -3.57
N GLY A 526 -33.76 17.13 -3.56
CA GLY A 526 -33.86 16.20 -2.45
C GLY A 526 -32.54 15.63 -1.95
N LEU A 527 -32.54 15.34 -0.65
CA LEU A 527 -31.64 14.42 0.05
C LEU A 527 -31.80 13.01 -0.55
N GLY A 528 -31.20 12.81 -1.71
CA GLY A 528 -31.02 11.51 -2.33
C GLY A 528 -29.91 10.75 -1.60
N ARG A 529 -30.30 9.85 -0.71
CA ARG A 529 -29.43 8.84 -0.10
C ARG A 529 -28.59 8.15 -1.18
N SER A 530 -27.28 8.38 -1.20
CA SER A 530 -26.38 7.72 -2.15
C SER A 530 -26.14 6.28 -1.67
N LYS A 531 -26.48 5.27 -2.48
CA LYS A 531 -26.14 3.87 -2.20
C LYS A 531 -24.63 3.77 -1.90
N SER A 532 -24.22 2.99 -0.89
CA SER A 532 -22.80 2.69 -0.69
C SER A 532 -22.24 2.06 -1.96
N VAL A 533 -21.22 2.71 -2.53
CA VAL A 533 -20.63 2.29 -3.80
C VAL A 533 -19.55 1.27 -3.47
N VAL A 534 -19.94 -0.01 -3.48
CA VAL A 534 -19.08 -1.15 -3.15
C VAL A 534 -17.87 -1.26 -4.09
N ARG A 535 -17.98 -0.79 -5.34
CA ARG A 535 -16.95 -0.97 -6.39
C ARG A 535 -16.41 0.36 -6.90
N PRO A 536 -15.10 0.49 -7.19
CA PRO A 536 -14.57 1.62 -7.95
C PRO A 536 -15.28 1.76 -9.30
N PRO A 537 -15.39 2.98 -9.85
CA PRO A 537 -16.07 3.20 -11.13
C PRO A 537 -15.40 2.42 -12.29
N ASP A 538 -16.18 2.15 -13.33
CA ASP A 538 -15.79 1.25 -14.43
C ASP A 538 -14.69 1.84 -15.32
N ASP A 539 -14.59 3.18 -15.35
CA ASP A 539 -13.60 3.96 -16.09
C ASP A 539 -12.15 3.70 -15.63
N VAL A 540 -11.94 3.11 -14.45
CA VAL A 540 -10.60 2.90 -13.86
C VAL A 540 -9.88 1.65 -14.38
N ASP A 541 -10.58 0.74 -15.05
CA ASP A 541 -10.03 -0.57 -15.42
C ASP A 541 -8.86 -0.44 -16.39
N GLY A 542 -7.68 -0.97 -16.02
CA GLY A 542 -6.48 -0.91 -16.85
C GLY A 542 -5.80 0.47 -16.94
N LEU A 543 -6.26 1.48 -16.20
CA LEU A 543 -5.69 2.83 -16.26
C LEU A 543 -4.37 3.01 -15.50
N PHE A 544 -3.92 2.08 -14.65
CA PHE A 544 -2.68 2.26 -13.88
C PHE A 544 -1.57 1.47 -14.56
N ALA A 545 -1.02 2.01 -15.65
CA ALA A 545 0.13 1.45 -16.36
C ALA A 545 1.38 2.34 -16.22
N ALA A 546 2.56 1.72 -16.21
CA ALA A 546 3.83 2.43 -16.32
C ALA A 546 3.87 3.27 -17.60
N ARG A 547 4.58 4.41 -17.57
CA ARG A 547 4.69 5.27 -18.76
C ARG A 547 5.61 4.60 -19.78
N ARG A 548 5.39 4.91 -21.05
CA ARG A 548 6.25 4.50 -22.15
C ARG A 548 6.88 5.74 -22.77
N LYS A 549 8.13 5.62 -23.23
CA LYS A 549 8.74 6.66 -24.06
C LYS A 549 8.02 6.67 -25.41
N ASN A 550 7.54 7.83 -25.82
CA ASN A 550 7.05 8.06 -27.17
C ASN A 550 8.23 8.26 -28.13
N ARG A 551 7.95 8.36 -29.44
CA ARG A 551 8.98 8.57 -30.48
C ARG A 551 9.78 9.88 -30.31
N ALA A 552 9.24 10.84 -29.57
CA ALA A 552 9.91 12.10 -29.23
C ALA A 552 10.75 12.04 -27.94
N GLY A 553 10.89 10.85 -27.34
CA GLY A 553 11.67 10.64 -26.11
C GLY A 553 10.94 11.03 -24.81
N LEU A 554 9.70 11.51 -24.88
CA LEU A 554 8.90 11.92 -23.72
C LEU A 554 8.11 10.73 -23.14
N TYR A 555 8.01 10.65 -21.82
CA TYR A 555 7.22 9.63 -21.14
C TYR A 555 5.73 9.99 -21.14
N THR A 556 4.90 9.17 -21.81
CA THR A 556 3.43 9.33 -21.83
C THR A 556 2.74 8.03 -21.42
N HIS A 557 1.47 8.09 -20.99
CA HIS A 557 0.67 6.88 -20.88
C HIS A 557 0.11 6.52 -22.26
N SER A 558 -0.08 5.22 -22.52
CA SER A 558 -0.67 4.74 -23.78
C SER A 558 -2.05 5.34 -24.05
N ASP A 559 -2.82 5.57 -22.99
CA ASP A 559 -4.21 6.00 -23.07
C ASP A 559 -4.31 7.53 -23.32
N ASP A 560 -3.23 8.28 -23.07
CA ASP A 560 -3.14 9.71 -23.38
C ASP A 560 -3.14 9.95 -24.91
N SER A 561 -2.78 8.93 -25.70
CA SER A 561 -2.71 8.99 -27.16
C SER A 561 -4.08 8.76 -27.82
N GLU A 562 -5.02 8.09 -27.14
CA GLU A 562 -6.40 7.88 -27.63
C GLU A 562 -7.32 9.05 -27.26
N ALA A 563 -7.03 9.76 -26.16
CA ALA A 563 -7.77 10.97 -25.76
C ALA A 563 -7.38 12.24 -26.55
N GLY A 564 -6.33 12.16 -27.37
CA GLY A 564 -5.84 13.27 -28.23
C GLY A 564 -6.75 13.63 -29.41
N MET A 565 -7.84 12.90 -29.65
CA MET A 565 -8.87 13.26 -30.65
C MET A 565 -10.29 13.39 -30.09
N ALA A 566 -10.51 13.21 -28.78
CA ALA A 566 -11.82 13.45 -28.19
C ALA A 566 -11.70 13.84 -26.71
N GLY A 567 -11.71 15.15 -26.45
CA GLY A 567 -12.16 15.71 -25.19
C GLY A 567 -11.08 16.03 -24.17
N SER A 568 -10.46 17.20 -24.31
CA SER A 568 -10.01 17.98 -23.15
C SER A 568 -10.44 19.43 -23.30
N TYR A 569 -10.83 20.03 -22.19
CA TYR A 569 -11.25 21.42 -21.98
C TYR A 569 -12.70 21.78 -22.35
N LYS A 570 -13.63 21.53 -21.43
CA LYS A 570 -14.69 22.51 -21.15
C LYS A 570 -14.09 23.61 -20.26
N SER A 571 -13.34 24.52 -20.88
CA SER A 571 -13.13 25.85 -20.34
C SER A 571 -14.39 26.67 -20.61
N SER A 572 -14.86 27.39 -19.61
CA SER A 572 -15.91 28.39 -19.71
C SER A 572 -15.65 29.34 -20.89
N SER A 573 -16.71 29.54 -21.67
CA SER A 573 -16.83 30.46 -22.79
C SER A 573 -16.51 31.91 -22.43
N ALA A 574 -15.73 32.60 -23.27
CA ALA A 574 -16.24 33.73 -24.07
C ALA A 574 -15.14 34.35 -24.96
N ALA A 575 -15.54 34.58 -26.22
CA ALA A 575 -15.00 35.52 -27.21
C ALA A 575 -13.60 35.26 -27.82
N SER A 576 -13.61 34.61 -28.99
CA SER A 576 -12.62 34.79 -30.07
C SER A 576 -12.77 36.21 -30.69
N PRO A 577 -11.74 36.72 -31.39
CA PRO A 577 -11.75 36.50 -32.84
C PRO A 577 -10.39 36.27 -33.52
N SER A 578 -10.49 35.48 -34.59
CA SER A 578 -9.82 35.58 -35.88
C SER A 578 -8.30 35.42 -35.99
N TRP A 579 -7.94 34.31 -36.61
CA TRP A 579 -6.67 34.04 -37.28
C TRP A 579 -6.46 34.99 -38.48
N ASN A 580 -5.21 35.44 -38.70
CA ASN A 580 -4.58 35.44 -40.02
C ASN A 580 -3.08 35.79 -39.95
N ALA A 581 -2.30 35.03 -40.73
CA ALA A 581 -1.03 35.37 -41.38
C ALA A 581 0.24 35.63 -40.53
N VAL A 582 1.14 34.65 -40.57
CA VAL A 582 2.62 34.84 -40.63
C VAL A 582 2.92 35.31 -42.07
N PRO A 583 3.82 36.29 -42.37
CA PRO A 583 5.23 36.22 -42.01
C PRO A 583 6.00 37.55 -41.79
N GLN A 584 7.16 37.45 -41.11
CA GLN A 584 8.49 37.99 -41.48
C GLN A 584 9.30 38.52 -40.29
N ARG A 585 10.59 38.17 -40.34
CA ARG A 585 11.71 38.74 -39.60
C ARG A 585 11.74 40.27 -39.70
N ASN A 586 12.01 40.96 -38.59
CA ASN A 586 13.17 41.85 -38.45
C ASN A 586 13.30 42.44 -37.02
N SER A 587 14.53 42.36 -36.52
CA SER A 587 15.29 43.31 -35.68
C SER A 587 14.64 44.20 -34.63
N MET A 588 15.40 44.30 -33.53
CA MET A 588 15.79 45.49 -32.77
C MET A 588 15.27 45.62 -31.32
N GLU A 589 16.28 45.75 -30.46
CA GLU A 589 16.28 45.98 -29.03
C GLU A 589 15.66 47.33 -28.65
N SER A 590 15.05 47.38 -27.47
CA SER A 590 15.24 48.41 -26.41
C SER A 590 14.13 48.23 -25.36
N MET A 591 14.50 47.81 -24.14
CA MET A 591 14.72 48.67 -22.97
C MET A 591 13.46 49.42 -22.50
N GLY A 592 12.93 48.95 -21.37
CA GLY A 592 11.88 49.58 -20.58
C GLY A 592 11.57 48.73 -19.35
N SER A 593 12.33 48.94 -18.28
CA SER A 593 12.21 48.37 -16.94
C SER A 593 10.88 48.73 -16.26
N ASP A 594 10.25 47.80 -15.54
CA ASP A 594 10.13 47.92 -14.09
C ASP A 594 9.67 46.61 -13.41
N GLU A 595 10.00 46.54 -12.13
CA GLU A 595 10.18 45.38 -11.27
C GLU A 595 8.89 44.71 -10.77
N THR A 596 8.95 43.40 -10.51
CA THR A 596 8.58 42.82 -9.20
C THR A 596 8.97 41.33 -9.08
N GLY A 597 10.00 41.06 -8.26
CA GLY A 597 9.91 40.07 -7.17
C GLY A 597 10.10 38.57 -7.44
N GLY A 598 11.22 38.15 -8.03
CA GLY A 598 11.71 36.76 -7.95
C GLY A 598 12.95 36.65 -7.06
N ASN A 599 12.84 36.11 -5.84
CA ASN A 599 13.98 35.89 -4.95
C ASN A 599 14.87 34.74 -5.49
N SER A 600 15.94 35.11 -6.19
CA SER A 600 16.98 34.19 -6.66
C SER A 600 18.09 34.03 -5.61
N ILE A 601 18.47 32.78 -5.36
CA ILE A 601 19.50 32.28 -4.42
C ILE A 601 20.90 32.89 -4.67
N GLU A 602 21.08 33.60 -5.79
CA GLU A 602 22.34 34.24 -6.17
C GLU A 602 22.79 35.41 -5.27
N LYS A 603 21.89 36.00 -4.48
CA LYS A 603 22.22 37.15 -3.60
C LYS A 603 23.03 36.78 -2.35
N PHE A 604 23.17 35.50 -2.00
CA PHE A 604 23.83 35.04 -0.77
C PHE A 604 25.14 34.28 -0.99
N MET A 605 25.62 34.17 -2.23
CA MET A 605 26.91 33.52 -2.52
C MET A 605 28.06 34.54 -2.53
N GLY A 606 29.16 34.20 -1.86
CA GLY A 606 30.42 34.93 -1.99
C GLY A 606 30.94 34.89 -3.43
N GLU A 607 31.76 35.87 -3.83
CA GLU A 607 32.26 35.98 -5.22
C GLU A 607 32.99 34.73 -5.71
N GLU A 608 33.71 34.06 -4.81
CA GLU A 608 34.44 32.84 -5.13
C GLU A 608 33.50 31.65 -5.42
N ASP A 609 32.42 31.52 -4.64
CA ASP A 609 31.42 30.46 -4.81
C ASP A 609 30.57 30.70 -6.05
N ARG A 610 30.24 31.95 -6.34
CA ARG A 610 29.57 32.34 -7.60
C ARG A 610 30.43 31.98 -8.81
N ARG A 611 31.75 32.18 -8.72
CA ARG A 611 32.69 31.82 -9.79
C ARG A 611 32.79 30.31 -9.96
N LYS A 612 32.87 29.54 -8.87
CA LYS A 612 32.84 28.07 -8.89
C LYS A 612 31.53 27.53 -9.48
N TYR A 613 30.41 28.12 -9.11
CA TYR A 613 29.08 27.78 -9.65
C TYR A 613 28.99 28.00 -11.16
N LEU A 614 29.46 29.15 -11.66
CA LEU A 614 29.46 29.46 -13.10
C LEU A 614 30.41 28.55 -13.89
N ILE A 615 31.57 28.19 -13.31
CA ILE A 615 32.51 27.24 -13.93
C ILE A 615 31.88 25.84 -14.01
N ALA A 616 31.21 25.39 -12.95
CA ALA A 616 30.51 24.11 -12.93
C ALA A 616 29.37 24.05 -13.96
N GLN A 617 28.61 25.14 -14.11
CA GLN A 617 27.54 25.24 -15.11
C GLN A 617 28.06 25.18 -16.54
N ARG A 618 29.19 25.86 -16.83
CA ARG A 618 29.85 25.81 -18.15
C ARG A 618 30.46 24.43 -18.45
N ALA A 619 31.04 23.77 -17.45
CA ALA A 619 31.58 22.42 -17.59
C ALA A 619 30.47 21.41 -17.90
N GLN A 620 29.31 21.53 -17.25
CA GLN A 620 28.14 20.70 -17.54
C GLN A 620 27.62 20.92 -18.97
N GLN A 621 27.53 22.17 -19.43
CA GLN A 621 27.11 22.46 -20.80
C GLN A 621 28.10 21.92 -21.85
N GLN A 622 29.41 22.08 -21.65
CA GLN A 622 30.41 21.57 -22.59
C GLN A 622 30.42 20.03 -22.67
N GLN A 623 30.27 19.33 -21.53
CA GLN A 623 30.17 17.86 -21.53
C GLN A 623 28.90 17.34 -22.21
N GLN A 624 27.83 18.15 -22.24
CA GLN A 624 26.57 17.82 -22.88
C GLN A 624 26.65 17.97 -24.40
N TYR A 625 27.38 18.99 -24.90
CA TYR A 625 27.67 19.14 -26.34
C TYR A 625 28.56 18.01 -26.86
N SER A 626 29.58 17.58 -26.11
CA SER A 626 30.45 16.48 -26.51
C SER A 626 29.74 15.12 -26.60
N ARG A 627 28.59 14.93 -25.94
CA ARG A 627 27.80 13.69 -26.04
C ARG A 627 26.94 13.61 -27.31
N VAL A 628 26.45 14.76 -27.80
CA VAL A 628 25.61 14.79 -29.01
C VAL A 628 26.41 14.42 -30.27
N ASP A 629 27.69 14.78 -30.32
CA ASP A 629 28.57 14.48 -31.47
C ASP A 629 29.04 13.01 -31.50
N VAL A 630 29.08 12.32 -30.36
CA VAL A 630 29.52 10.90 -30.27
C VAL A 630 28.37 9.94 -30.62
N ASP A 631 27.13 10.30 -30.26
CA ASP A 631 25.94 9.48 -30.60
C ASP A 631 25.55 9.59 -32.09
N ALA A 632 25.98 10.65 -32.80
CA ALA A 632 25.72 10.83 -34.23
C ALA A 632 26.63 9.98 -35.16
N GLN A 633 27.72 9.39 -34.63
CA GLN A 633 28.68 8.62 -35.43
C GLN A 633 28.48 7.08 -35.36
N ASN A 634 27.51 6.59 -34.59
CA ASN A 634 27.32 5.15 -34.32
C ASN A 634 25.91 4.61 -34.67
N GLU A 635 25.31 5.06 -35.77
CA GLU A 635 24.17 4.33 -36.39
C GLU A 635 24.67 3.46 -37.56
N PRO A 636 24.36 2.15 -37.60
CA PRO A 636 24.61 1.31 -38.77
C PRO A 636 23.52 1.56 -39.82
N THR A 637 23.91 2.07 -40.99
CA THR A 637 23.05 2.15 -42.19
C THR A 637 22.91 0.78 -42.84
N ASP A 638 21.80 0.08 -42.57
CA ASP A 638 21.32 -1.03 -43.39
C ASP A 638 20.53 -0.45 -44.59
N LEU A 639 21.22 -0.33 -45.72
CA LEU A 639 20.62 -0.05 -47.04
C LEU A 639 20.59 -1.36 -47.84
N GLU A 640 19.38 -1.94 -47.99
CA GLU A 640 19.12 -3.03 -48.93
C GLU A 640 19.33 -2.52 -50.38
N LEU A 641 20.38 -3.04 -51.03
CA LEU A 641 20.60 -2.94 -52.46
C LEU A 641 19.82 -4.06 -53.16
N ILE A 642 18.80 -3.66 -53.90
CA ILE A 642 18.07 -4.50 -54.86
C ILE A 642 19.00 -4.71 -56.06
N ASP A 643 19.49 -5.94 -56.24
CA ASP A 643 20.26 -6.34 -57.42
C ASP A 643 19.35 -7.02 -58.45
N LEU A 644 19.09 -6.32 -59.56
CA LEU A 644 18.48 -6.84 -60.76
C LEU A 644 19.60 -7.25 -61.73
N ASN A 645 19.85 -8.56 -61.90
CA ASN A 645 20.25 -9.14 -63.19
C ASN A 645 20.34 -10.68 -63.16
N GLY A 646 19.52 -11.32 -64.00
CA GLY A 646 20.03 -12.15 -65.09
C GLY A 646 20.58 -13.56 -64.83
N SER A 647 19.72 -14.55 -65.13
CA SER A 647 20.01 -15.70 -66.01
C SER A 647 20.52 -17.06 -65.45
N SER A 648 19.68 -18.06 -65.75
CA SER A 648 20.01 -19.36 -66.37
C SER A 648 20.40 -20.59 -65.51
N SER A 649 19.62 -21.66 -65.74
CA SER A 649 19.92 -23.10 -65.54
C SER A 649 20.04 -23.59 -64.09
N GLY A 650 19.61 -24.78 -63.69
CA GLY A 650 19.01 -25.92 -64.35
C GLY A 650 18.83 -27.04 -63.31
N ARG A 651 17.81 -27.88 -63.52
CA ARG A 651 17.54 -29.21 -62.95
C ARG A 651 18.57 -29.81 -61.96
N ARG A 652 18.12 -30.21 -60.77
CA ARG A 652 17.73 -31.60 -60.42
C ARG A 652 17.07 -31.65 -59.06
#